data_AF-A0A3B9YZ10-F1
#
_entry.id   AF-A0A3B9YZ10-F1
#
_cell.length_a   1.000
_cell.length_b   1.000
_cell.length_c   1.000
_cell.angle_alpha   90.00
_cell.angle_beta   90.00
_cell.angle_gamma   90.00
#
_symmetry.space_group_name_H-M   'P 1'
#
loop_
_entity.id
_entity.type
_entity.pdbx_description
1 polymer ?
#
loop_
_entity_poly.entity_id
_entity_poly.type
_entity_poly.pdbx_seq_one_letter_code
_entity_poly.pdbx_strand_id
1 'polypeptide(L)'
;MQGTLRAMPIDVSVLAGYYAARAAPRGGPALNNPALAGISAALAKRAQPLPLGTVPPWERQSSAPTQAAAATQRLREALQVKTFFNETDTTINKAGLSKAQRTLFALYKGLDTLKVLAERAGDSKTLAGERVGLAKRFAAGFEEVRTALAKTEFKDLTLLFGDKTNDTTTQALVPRTKQEYIGNLVSLGGSNLALPGVSASDSLTIQVKQGTGTSAIAVNFSDIVGDITIDSVVSLLNQKLSDAGMISRFQRHEVPGANATAPKRYGIKLQGVASETLSLSAGSASPALYVAGTSDTGTAQKGQITKLSNLGAAAPTSQGSETVTAKDGVSDARATATDAQGNVFVVGTATSEVDGAIVQGQQDVYLRKYDSANNLIWSRLLGATGTADGFALTVDSSGAAIIAGKVNDKLTSTATGGKGDSFVTKYDASGVEVFTRQVGSSLEDQANAITTDASGNIYVGGLTRGQIGSSGVTATGTDAYIQKLSSTGSLIYTRQFGSGSQERIAGLAVGSDGNLIASSVENGSAVVRKFDASSGTAPETWSVDLGAIPDGTLGGLTVDASGAVYVSGATSNASLNASGAASTVNAHAGGADGFVFKLTDNGASATANFVTYTGSSGTETGGGVTVTSDGIYLAGTTRQGLTGQTAVAAGKVNGFVQKFGLDGTAGWAYQFAGASGNSTAVAVTADASGSSVLDALGLPRGEITQGGSRLVTARSSVRAGDFFYLQIDNQTPRKISVQAGDTMRSLAQRINVALSLKGEAEVARKTQGDGIEIKTNDDTIITLKAGSTGLDALAGLGLTEGSIYGKNVRNREIKPEDSLKDINSFALRLSRDLNLSTEVNARRSATTVSAAIEAIKQASRRLVEGPPPPPQPEKERSQVPAFVGQQLANYQTALAAFGIGGGTLGQF
;
A
#
# COMPACT_ATOMS: atom_id res chain seq x y z
N MET A 1 12.14 51.75 -30.88
CA MET A 1 11.02 51.48 -31.80
C MET A 1 9.73 51.94 -31.13
N GLN A 2 9.04 52.91 -31.73
CA GLN A 2 7.74 53.40 -31.28
C GLN A 2 6.68 52.30 -31.45
N GLY A 3 5.88 52.05 -30.42
CA GLY A 3 4.72 51.16 -30.46
C GLY A 3 3.49 51.88 -29.91
N THR A 4 2.60 52.26 -30.82
CA THR A 4 1.31 52.91 -30.60
C THR A 4 0.32 51.97 -29.91
N LEU A 5 -0.21 52.36 -28.74
CA LEU A 5 -1.38 51.70 -28.14
C LEU A 5 -2.65 52.27 -28.79
N ARG A 6 -3.34 51.45 -29.61
CA ARG A 6 -4.70 51.72 -30.07
C ARG A 6 -5.70 51.32 -28.98
N ALA A 7 -6.54 52.25 -28.55
CA ALA A 7 -7.76 51.96 -27.80
C ALA A 7 -8.76 51.24 -28.71
N MET A 8 -9.31 50.11 -28.27
CA MET A 8 -10.48 49.48 -28.90
C MET A 8 -11.76 50.17 -28.38
N PRO A 9 -12.68 50.62 -29.25
CA PRO A 9 -13.99 51.06 -28.83
C PRO A 9 -14.86 49.85 -28.46
N ILE A 10 -15.53 49.92 -27.31
CA ILE A 10 -16.57 48.95 -26.92
C ILE A 10 -17.83 49.30 -27.72
N ASP A 11 -18.24 48.40 -28.63
CA ASP A 11 -19.49 48.52 -29.36
C ASP A 11 -20.68 48.14 -28.45
N VAL A 12 -21.44 49.14 -28.04
CA VAL A 12 -22.57 49.03 -27.10
C VAL A 12 -23.87 48.56 -27.79
N SER A 13 -23.85 48.33 -29.11
CA SER A 13 -25.02 47.90 -29.89
C SER A 13 -25.50 46.49 -29.53
N VAL A 14 -24.59 45.61 -29.07
CA VAL A 14 -24.94 44.25 -28.59
C VAL A 14 -25.72 44.30 -27.26
N LEU A 15 -25.39 45.27 -26.40
CA LEU A 15 -26.11 45.48 -25.15
C LEU A 15 -27.50 46.09 -25.41
N ALA A 16 -27.61 47.03 -26.36
CA ALA A 16 -28.89 47.61 -26.78
C ALA A 16 -29.82 46.57 -27.46
N GLY A 17 -29.28 45.66 -28.28
CA GLY A 17 -30.04 44.55 -28.86
C GLY A 17 -30.55 43.55 -27.80
N TYR A 18 -29.78 43.32 -26.74
CA TYR A 18 -30.18 42.47 -25.62
C TYR A 18 -31.33 43.06 -24.80
N TYR A 19 -31.35 44.39 -24.58
CA TYR A 19 -32.44 45.07 -23.88
C TYR A 19 -33.67 45.31 -24.76
N ALA A 20 -33.52 45.57 -26.06
CA ALA A 20 -34.64 45.70 -27.00
C ALA A 20 -35.38 44.36 -27.22
N ALA A 21 -34.66 43.23 -27.26
CA ALA A 21 -35.26 41.90 -27.32
C ALA A 21 -36.04 41.53 -26.05
N ARG A 22 -35.76 42.20 -24.92
CA ARG A 22 -36.47 42.04 -23.64
C ARG A 22 -37.70 42.96 -23.52
N ALA A 23 -37.85 43.95 -24.41
CA ALA A 23 -38.93 44.94 -24.38
C ALA A 23 -40.02 44.71 -25.44
N ALA A 24 -39.88 43.73 -26.34
CA ALA A 24 -40.90 43.41 -27.35
C ALA A 24 -41.97 42.45 -26.77
N PRO A 25 -43.28 42.79 -26.86
CA PRO A 25 -44.35 41.91 -26.38
C PRO A 25 -44.47 40.70 -27.32
N ARG A 26 -44.10 39.51 -26.83
CA ARG A 26 -44.33 38.24 -27.55
C ARG A 26 -45.78 37.80 -27.37
N GLY A 27 -46.65 38.26 -28.25
CA GLY A 27 -47.94 37.64 -28.52
C GLY A 27 -47.77 36.44 -29.46
N GLY A 28 -47.98 35.22 -28.96
CA GLY A 28 -48.04 33.97 -29.72
C GLY A 28 -48.79 32.91 -28.91
N PRO A 29 -49.60 32.05 -29.53
CA PRO A 29 -50.60 31.26 -28.84
C PRO A 29 -49.97 30.26 -27.86
N ALA A 30 -50.61 30.09 -26.71
CA ALA A 30 -50.20 29.19 -25.65
C ALA A 30 -49.99 27.76 -26.16
N LEU A 31 -48.73 27.30 -26.22
CA LEU A 31 -48.42 25.88 -26.21
C LEU A 31 -48.62 25.36 -24.78
N ASN A 32 -49.88 25.15 -24.40
CA ASN A 32 -50.20 24.19 -23.35
C ASN A 32 -49.69 22.84 -23.85
N ASN A 33 -48.53 22.39 -23.36
CA ASN A 33 -48.06 21.03 -23.60
C ASN A 33 -48.67 20.12 -22.51
N PRO A 34 -49.78 19.40 -22.79
CA PRO A 34 -50.50 18.61 -21.78
C PRO A 34 -49.63 17.53 -21.15
N ALA A 35 -48.55 17.11 -21.80
CA ALA A 35 -47.62 16.12 -21.28
C ALA A 35 -46.77 16.66 -20.09
N LEU A 36 -46.29 17.90 -20.14
CA LEU A 36 -45.54 18.54 -19.05
C LEU A 36 -46.42 18.88 -17.84
N ALA A 37 -47.69 19.23 -18.10
CA ALA A 37 -48.71 19.42 -17.07
C ALA A 37 -49.08 18.09 -16.37
N GLY A 38 -49.16 16.99 -17.13
CA GLY A 38 -49.42 15.64 -16.61
C GLY A 38 -48.31 15.12 -15.68
N ILE A 39 -47.04 15.35 -16.02
CA ILE A 39 -45.88 14.98 -15.19
C ILE A 39 -45.85 15.81 -13.89
N SER A 40 -46.06 17.13 -14.00
CA SER A 40 -46.10 18.02 -12.83
C SER A 40 -47.26 17.68 -11.89
N ALA A 41 -48.42 17.31 -12.44
CA ALA A 41 -49.57 16.85 -11.67
C ALA A 41 -49.35 15.46 -11.03
N ALA A 42 -48.67 14.54 -11.72
CA ALA A 42 -48.31 13.22 -11.18
C ALA A 42 -47.25 13.31 -10.07
N LEU A 43 -46.29 14.22 -10.22
CA LEU A 43 -45.26 14.53 -9.23
C LEU A 43 -45.83 15.28 -8.00
N ALA A 44 -46.71 16.26 -8.22
CA ALA A 44 -47.40 16.97 -7.13
C ALA A 44 -48.34 16.06 -6.33
N LYS A 45 -48.99 15.07 -6.99
CA LYS A 45 -49.79 14.03 -6.33
C LYS A 45 -48.99 13.08 -5.45
N ARG A 46 -47.65 13.09 -5.52
CA ARG A 46 -46.75 12.21 -4.76
C ARG A 46 -45.84 12.94 -3.77
N ALA A 47 -45.93 14.27 -3.67
CA ALA A 47 -45.22 15.03 -2.64
C ALA A 47 -45.63 14.51 -1.25
N GLN A 48 -44.65 14.25 -0.40
CA GLN A 48 -44.87 13.79 0.97
C GLN A 48 -44.55 14.96 1.91
N PRO A 49 -45.50 15.86 2.18
CA PRO A 49 -45.25 16.97 3.08
C PRO A 49 -44.84 16.44 4.46
N LEU A 50 -43.95 17.17 5.14
CA LEU A 50 -43.58 16.82 6.50
C LEU A 50 -44.81 16.95 7.42
N PRO A 51 -45.01 16.04 8.38
CA PRO A 51 -46.08 16.18 9.37
C PRO A 51 -45.96 17.51 10.11
N LEU A 52 -47.10 18.14 10.43
CA LEU A 52 -47.13 19.41 11.17
C LEU A 52 -46.24 19.36 12.42
N GLY A 53 -45.38 20.36 12.59
CA GLY A 53 -44.43 20.45 13.72
C GLY A 53 -43.14 19.62 13.57
N THR A 54 -42.91 18.99 12.41
CA THR A 54 -41.65 18.30 12.13
C THR A 54 -40.60 19.27 11.60
N VAL A 55 -39.55 19.51 12.39
CA VAL A 55 -38.39 20.31 11.99
C VAL A 55 -37.29 19.39 11.47
N PRO A 56 -36.81 19.58 10.22
CA PRO A 56 -35.68 18.82 9.69
C PRO A 56 -34.43 18.92 10.59
N PRO A 57 -33.57 17.90 10.64
CA PRO A 57 -32.42 17.89 11.55
C PRO A 57 -31.44 19.06 11.35
N TRP A 58 -31.31 19.59 10.12
CA TRP A 58 -30.44 20.72 9.80
C TRP A 58 -31.00 22.10 10.20
N GLU A 59 -32.26 22.19 10.61
CA GLU A 59 -32.90 23.43 11.06
C GLU A 59 -32.94 23.55 12.59
N ARG A 60 -32.47 22.54 13.34
CA ARG A 60 -32.37 22.64 14.80
C ARG A 60 -31.28 23.64 15.20
N GLN A 61 -31.70 24.70 15.88
CA GLN A 61 -30.80 25.65 16.48
C GLN A 61 -30.18 25.08 17.77
N SER A 62 -28.90 25.38 18.00
CA SER A 62 -28.19 25.02 19.24
C SER A 62 -28.74 25.84 20.39
N SER A 63 -28.99 25.19 21.54
CA SER A 63 -29.33 25.87 22.79
C SER A 63 -28.09 26.41 23.53
N ALA A 64 -26.89 26.26 22.97
CA ALA A 64 -25.65 26.71 23.59
C ALA A 64 -25.48 28.24 23.49
N PRO A 65 -24.93 28.90 24.52
CA PRO A 65 -24.88 30.36 24.63
C PRO A 65 -23.92 31.03 23.63
N THR A 66 -22.99 30.28 23.03
CA THR A 66 -22.02 30.79 22.02
C THR A 66 -21.75 29.75 20.94
N GLN A 67 -21.25 30.20 19.77
CA GLN A 67 -20.85 29.29 18.68
C GLN A 67 -19.73 28.32 19.10
N ALA A 68 -18.77 28.78 19.93
CA ALA A 68 -17.68 27.94 20.44
C ALA A 68 -18.21 26.84 21.40
N ALA A 69 -19.17 27.19 22.26
CA ALA A 69 -19.84 26.21 23.13
C ALA A 69 -20.66 25.20 22.30
N ALA A 70 -21.33 25.66 21.24
CA ALA A 70 -22.06 24.79 20.32
C ALA A 70 -21.13 23.81 19.57
N ALA A 71 -19.98 24.28 19.08
CA ALA A 71 -18.99 23.43 18.40
C ALA A 71 -18.40 22.38 19.36
N THR A 72 -18.09 22.77 20.59
CA THR A 72 -17.56 21.85 21.63
C THR A 72 -18.59 20.80 22.01
N GLN A 73 -19.85 21.19 22.16
CA GLN A 73 -20.95 20.27 22.43
C GLN A 73 -21.14 19.26 21.29
N ARG A 74 -21.17 19.74 20.03
CA ARG A 74 -21.29 18.86 18.85
C ARG A 74 -20.14 17.87 18.72
N LEU A 75 -18.91 18.30 19.01
CA LEU A 75 -17.76 17.40 19.02
C LEU A 75 -17.90 16.31 20.10
N ARG A 76 -18.35 16.68 21.31
CA ARG A 76 -18.61 15.71 22.38
C ARG A 76 -19.69 14.70 21.99
N GLU A 77 -20.77 15.18 21.39
CA GLU A 77 -21.86 14.33 20.89
C GLU A 77 -21.36 13.39 19.77
N ALA A 78 -20.54 13.90 18.84
CA ALA A 78 -19.94 13.11 17.77
C ALA A 78 -19.00 12.01 18.28
N LEU A 79 -18.24 12.31 19.34
CA LEU A 79 -17.35 11.36 20.02
C LEU A 79 -18.10 10.31 20.86
N GLN A 80 -19.37 10.52 21.17
CA GLN A 80 -20.19 9.61 22.00
C GLN A 80 -21.25 8.83 21.22
N VAL A 81 -21.50 9.17 19.95
CA VAL A 81 -22.44 8.44 19.09
C VAL A 81 -22.12 6.94 19.06
N LYS A 82 -23.11 6.08 19.32
CA LYS A 82 -22.91 4.61 19.26
C LYS A 82 -23.00 4.09 17.84
N THR A 83 -23.78 4.76 17.00
CA THR A 83 -24.07 4.41 15.61
C THR A 83 -24.23 5.73 14.83
N PHE A 84 -23.62 5.80 13.66
CA PHE A 84 -23.68 6.94 12.76
C PHE A 84 -24.94 6.92 11.89
N PHE A 85 -25.58 5.76 11.73
CA PHE A 85 -26.83 5.62 10.99
C PHE A 85 -27.90 4.91 11.82
N ASN A 86 -28.89 5.67 12.29
CA ASN A 86 -29.99 5.15 13.11
C ASN A 86 -31.35 5.71 12.66
N GLU A 87 -32.11 4.92 11.90
CA GLU A 87 -33.48 5.29 11.46
C GLU A 87 -34.51 5.30 12.60
N THR A 88 -34.21 4.64 13.72
CA THR A 88 -35.11 4.53 14.88
C THR A 88 -34.90 5.64 15.91
N ASP A 89 -33.93 6.52 15.68
CA ASP A 89 -33.62 7.67 16.54
C ASP A 89 -34.88 8.49 16.81
N THR A 90 -35.27 8.60 18.08
CA THR A 90 -36.53 9.22 18.53
C THR A 90 -36.65 10.70 18.14
N THR A 91 -35.53 11.36 17.83
CA THR A 91 -35.52 12.75 17.39
C THR A 91 -35.92 12.92 15.92
N ILE A 92 -35.90 11.83 15.14
CA ILE A 92 -36.28 11.79 13.71
C ILE A 92 -37.33 10.72 13.38
N ASN A 93 -37.60 9.78 14.28
CA ASN A 93 -38.64 8.75 14.15
C ASN A 93 -39.97 9.24 14.76
N LYS A 94 -40.56 10.27 14.14
CA LYS A 94 -41.86 10.84 14.54
C LYS A 94 -43.02 10.21 13.76
N ALA A 95 -44.21 10.18 14.38
CA ALA A 95 -45.43 9.73 13.72
C ALA A 95 -45.70 10.57 12.45
N GLY A 96 -46.06 9.90 11.35
CA GLY A 96 -46.35 10.54 10.06
C GLY A 96 -45.15 10.72 9.12
N LEU A 97 -43.90 10.54 9.58
CA LEU A 97 -42.75 10.54 8.67
C LEU A 97 -42.69 9.25 7.84
N SER A 98 -42.48 9.39 6.54
CA SER A 98 -42.27 8.24 5.67
C SER A 98 -40.91 7.60 5.91
N LYS A 99 -40.76 6.33 5.52
CA LYS A 99 -39.48 5.62 5.62
C LYS A 99 -38.37 6.39 4.91
N ALA A 100 -38.63 6.89 3.69
CA ALA A 100 -37.69 7.67 2.91
C ALA A 100 -37.21 8.95 3.63
N GLN A 101 -38.13 9.69 4.27
CA GLN A 101 -37.77 10.89 5.03
C GLN A 101 -36.92 10.55 6.26
N ARG A 102 -37.27 9.48 6.99
CA ARG A 102 -36.47 9.00 8.14
C ARG A 102 -35.06 8.59 7.71
N THR A 103 -34.94 7.87 6.60
CA THR A 103 -33.63 7.46 6.07
C THR A 103 -32.77 8.65 5.66
N LEU A 104 -33.33 9.66 4.97
CA LEU A 104 -32.60 10.88 4.61
C LEU A 104 -32.15 11.68 5.85
N PHE A 105 -32.99 11.75 6.88
CA PHE A 105 -32.64 12.41 8.14
C PHE A 105 -31.54 11.65 8.90
N ALA A 106 -31.59 10.31 8.91
CA ALA A 106 -30.53 9.48 9.50
C ALA A 106 -29.20 9.64 8.75
N LEU A 107 -29.22 9.62 7.41
CA LEU A 107 -28.03 9.87 6.57
C LEU A 107 -27.44 11.27 6.83
N TYR A 108 -28.28 12.30 6.93
CA TYR A 108 -27.83 13.65 7.29
C TYR A 108 -27.09 13.66 8.64
N LYS A 109 -27.68 13.08 9.70
CA LYS A 109 -27.06 13.07 11.03
C LYS A 109 -25.73 12.33 11.04
N GLY A 110 -25.63 11.22 10.32
CA GLY A 110 -24.38 10.48 10.16
C GLY A 110 -23.30 11.30 9.47
N LEU A 111 -23.62 11.92 8.33
CA LEU A 111 -22.69 12.78 7.59
C LEU A 111 -22.29 14.04 8.38
N ASP A 112 -23.23 14.66 9.10
CA ASP A 112 -22.94 15.82 9.96
C ASP A 112 -21.98 15.45 11.10
N THR A 113 -22.17 14.26 11.70
CA THR A 113 -21.24 13.73 12.70
C THR A 113 -19.85 13.50 12.12
N LEU A 114 -19.76 12.91 10.92
CA LEU A 114 -18.49 12.69 10.22
C LEU A 114 -17.80 14.00 9.87
N LYS A 115 -18.56 15.02 9.44
CA LYS A 115 -18.04 16.36 9.18
C LYS A 115 -17.41 16.96 10.43
N VAL A 116 -18.07 16.89 11.58
CA VAL A 116 -17.53 17.42 12.85
C VAL A 116 -16.20 16.74 13.22
N LEU A 117 -16.09 15.42 13.05
CA LEU A 117 -14.83 14.70 13.27
C LEU A 117 -13.74 15.14 12.30
N ALA A 118 -14.08 15.32 11.02
CA ALA A 118 -13.14 15.75 9.99
C ALA A 118 -12.67 17.20 10.19
N GLU A 119 -13.55 18.11 10.59
CA GLU A 119 -13.20 19.50 10.90
C GLU A 119 -12.28 19.58 12.12
N ARG A 120 -12.57 18.82 13.19
CA ARG A 120 -11.68 18.75 14.35
C ARG A 120 -10.31 18.17 13.98
N ALA A 121 -10.28 17.12 13.17
CA ALA A 121 -9.01 16.60 12.68
C ALA A 121 -8.30 17.66 11.82
N GLY A 122 -8.98 18.36 10.92
CA GLY A 122 -8.39 19.37 10.02
C GLY A 122 -7.87 20.63 10.69
N ASP A 123 -8.11 20.83 11.99
CA ASP A 123 -7.55 21.93 12.79
C ASP A 123 -6.03 21.74 12.96
N SER A 124 -5.28 22.81 12.68
CA SER A 124 -3.82 22.85 12.82
C SER A 124 -3.34 22.65 14.26
N LYS A 125 -4.23 22.83 15.25
CA LYS A 125 -3.95 22.62 16.68
C LYS A 125 -4.23 21.19 17.16
N THR A 126 -4.72 20.29 16.30
CA THR A 126 -5.06 18.92 16.69
C THR A 126 -3.81 18.05 16.76
N LEU A 127 -3.54 17.49 17.94
CA LEU A 127 -2.39 16.63 18.22
C LEU A 127 -2.44 15.34 17.38
N ALA A 128 -1.27 14.81 17.01
CA ALA A 128 -1.17 13.60 16.19
C ALA A 128 -1.91 12.40 16.81
N GLY A 129 -1.78 12.17 18.12
CA GLY A 129 -2.50 11.10 18.82
C GLY A 129 -4.02 11.29 18.84
N GLU A 130 -4.50 12.53 18.98
CA GLU A 130 -5.93 12.87 18.90
C GLU A 130 -6.46 12.60 17.48
N ARG A 131 -5.70 12.99 16.46
CA ARG A 131 -6.03 12.78 15.05
C ARG A 131 -6.19 11.31 14.69
N VAL A 132 -5.34 10.42 15.22
CA VAL A 132 -5.47 8.97 15.02
C VAL A 132 -6.81 8.46 15.58
N GLY A 133 -7.18 8.90 16.79
CA GLY A 133 -8.47 8.55 17.40
C GLY A 133 -9.67 9.04 16.58
N LEU A 134 -9.60 10.27 16.09
CA LEU A 134 -10.61 10.86 15.21
C LEU A 134 -10.70 10.12 13.86
N ALA A 135 -9.56 9.79 13.25
CA ALA A 135 -9.47 9.06 11.99
C ALA A 135 -10.12 7.68 12.08
N LYS A 136 -9.82 6.93 13.14
CA LYS A 136 -10.42 5.60 13.39
C LYS A 136 -11.94 5.69 13.51
N ARG A 137 -12.42 6.70 14.26
CA ARG A 137 -13.85 6.90 14.47
C ARG A 137 -14.57 7.39 13.22
N PHE A 138 -13.93 8.26 12.44
CA PHE A 138 -14.43 8.70 11.13
C PHE A 138 -14.53 7.52 10.16
N ALA A 139 -13.49 6.67 10.06
CA ALA A 139 -13.51 5.50 9.18
C ALA A 139 -14.65 4.54 9.55
N ALA A 140 -14.84 4.23 10.83
CA ALA A 140 -15.93 3.37 11.29
C ALA A 140 -17.31 3.96 10.95
N GLY A 141 -17.52 5.26 11.20
CA GLY A 141 -18.78 5.91 10.88
C GLY A 141 -19.02 6.08 9.39
N PHE A 142 -17.97 6.31 8.62
CA PHE A 142 -18.04 6.43 7.16
C PHE A 142 -18.44 5.11 6.53
N GLU A 143 -17.87 3.99 7.00
CA GLU A 143 -18.27 2.66 6.56
C GLU A 143 -19.71 2.31 6.95
N GLU A 144 -20.18 2.72 8.13
CA GLU A 144 -21.57 2.55 8.53
C GLU A 144 -22.53 3.32 7.62
N VAL A 145 -22.24 4.61 7.36
CA VAL A 145 -23.03 5.45 6.44
C VAL A 145 -22.99 4.91 5.01
N ARG A 146 -21.83 4.45 4.53
CA ARG A 146 -21.68 3.84 3.21
C ARG A 146 -22.52 2.58 3.09
N THR A 147 -22.44 1.70 4.08
CA THR A 147 -23.22 0.45 4.13
C THR A 147 -24.72 0.74 4.16
N ALA A 148 -25.13 1.75 4.93
CA ALA A 148 -26.52 2.19 4.97
C ALA A 148 -26.99 2.73 3.60
N LEU A 149 -26.19 3.58 2.96
CA LEU A 149 -26.48 4.13 1.64
C LEU A 149 -26.63 3.02 0.59
N ALA A 150 -25.74 2.02 0.59
CA ALA A 150 -25.77 0.90 -0.34
C ALA A 150 -27.01 0.00 -0.17
N LYS A 151 -27.57 -0.08 1.04
CA LYS A 151 -28.78 -0.86 1.35
C LYS A 151 -30.08 -0.08 1.18
N THR A 152 -30.00 1.23 0.97
CA THR A 152 -31.19 2.08 0.93
C THR A 152 -31.77 2.13 -0.47
N GLU A 153 -33.00 1.67 -0.61
CA GLU A 153 -33.79 1.86 -1.82
C GLU A 153 -34.90 2.88 -1.59
N PHE A 154 -34.91 3.93 -2.40
CA PHE A 154 -36.02 4.88 -2.45
C PHE A 154 -36.95 4.54 -3.61
N LYS A 155 -38.25 4.78 -3.40
CA LYS A 155 -39.26 4.60 -4.44
C LYS A 155 -39.21 5.70 -5.51
N ASP A 156 -39.00 6.94 -5.09
CA ASP A 156 -39.21 8.14 -5.92
C ASP A 156 -37.94 9.01 -6.10
N LEU A 157 -36.76 8.56 -5.65
CA LEU A 157 -35.47 9.23 -5.86
C LEU A 157 -34.31 8.23 -5.90
N THR A 158 -33.11 8.70 -6.27
CA THR A 158 -31.86 7.92 -6.24
C THR A 158 -30.76 8.74 -5.57
N LEU A 159 -30.03 8.15 -4.62
CA LEU A 159 -28.82 8.75 -4.05
C LEU A 159 -27.59 8.03 -4.60
N LEU A 160 -26.59 8.79 -5.02
CA LEU A 160 -25.35 8.27 -5.59
C LEU A 160 -24.21 8.57 -4.64
N PHE A 161 -23.42 7.56 -4.32
CA PHE A 161 -22.26 7.75 -3.46
C PHE A 161 -21.24 8.72 -4.10
N GLY A 162 -20.87 8.53 -5.36
CA GLY A 162 -19.91 9.36 -6.10
C GLY A 162 -20.54 10.46 -7.00
N ASP A 163 -19.73 10.97 -7.94
CA ASP A 163 -20.12 11.96 -8.95
C ASP A 163 -20.92 11.33 -10.12
N LYS A 164 -21.71 12.15 -10.85
CA LYS A 164 -22.28 11.75 -12.15
C LYS A 164 -21.20 11.88 -13.23
N THR A 165 -20.51 10.79 -13.55
CA THR A 165 -19.49 10.73 -14.60
C THR A 165 -20.03 9.98 -15.83
N ASN A 166 -19.47 10.27 -17.02
CA ASN A 166 -19.79 9.54 -18.25
C ASN A 166 -18.86 8.32 -18.46
N ASP A 167 -17.79 8.28 -17.66
CA ASP A 167 -16.76 7.27 -17.68
C ASP A 167 -16.27 7.00 -16.26
N THR A 168 -15.48 5.94 -16.13
CA THR A 168 -14.60 5.74 -14.99
C THR A 168 -13.34 5.03 -15.48
N THR A 169 -12.20 5.30 -14.85
CA THR A 169 -10.93 4.69 -15.24
C THR A 169 -10.26 4.06 -14.04
N THR A 170 -9.66 2.88 -14.23
CA THR A 170 -8.84 2.24 -13.20
C THR A 170 -7.70 3.16 -12.77
N GLN A 171 -7.45 3.19 -11.47
CA GLN A 171 -6.24 3.81 -10.92
C GLN A 171 -5.08 2.82 -10.93
N ALA A 172 -5.35 1.51 -10.79
CA ALA A 172 -4.35 0.48 -11.01
C ALA A 172 -3.94 0.47 -12.50
N LEU A 173 -2.62 0.54 -12.74
CA LEU A 173 -2.03 0.57 -14.07
C LEU A 173 -1.04 -0.59 -14.23
N VAL A 174 -1.07 -1.22 -15.40
CA VAL A 174 -0.08 -2.22 -15.80
C VAL A 174 0.97 -1.54 -16.67
N PRO A 175 2.24 -1.46 -16.24
CA PRO A 175 3.29 -0.83 -17.03
C PRO A 175 3.49 -1.51 -18.37
N ARG A 176 3.85 -0.72 -19.39
CA ARG A 176 4.20 -1.25 -20.71
C ARG A 176 5.59 -1.88 -20.65
N THR A 177 5.69 -3.15 -21.03
CA THR A 177 6.96 -3.90 -21.06
C THR A 177 7.92 -3.26 -22.07
N LYS A 178 9.09 -2.81 -21.61
CA LYS A 178 10.23 -2.44 -22.46
C LYS A 178 11.29 -3.55 -22.32
N GLN A 179 11.88 -3.97 -23.42
CA GLN A 179 13.03 -4.88 -23.43
C GLN A 179 14.32 -4.10 -23.12
N GLU A 180 14.31 -3.38 -22.00
CA GLU A 180 15.39 -2.52 -21.56
C GLU A 180 15.62 -2.77 -20.07
N TYR A 181 16.89 -2.84 -19.68
CA TYR A 181 17.32 -2.79 -18.30
C TYR A 181 18.18 -1.55 -18.10
N ILE A 182 17.90 -0.78 -17.05
CA ILE A 182 18.66 0.42 -16.71
C ILE A 182 19.45 0.11 -15.44
N GLY A 183 20.77 0.06 -15.55
CA GLY A 183 21.65 -0.11 -14.41
C GLY A 183 21.84 1.19 -13.62
N ASN A 184 22.48 1.06 -12.47
CA ASN A 184 22.73 2.19 -11.58
C ASN A 184 23.72 3.19 -12.19
N LEU A 185 23.62 4.42 -11.72
CA LEU A 185 24.57 5.47 -12.07
C LEU A 185 25.87 5.26 -11.29
N VAL A 186 26.99 5.15 -11.99
CA VAL A 186 28.31 4.79 -11.42
C VAL A 186 29.41 5.81 -11.73
N SER A 187 29.14 6.83 -12.56
CA SER A 187 30.07 7.93 -12.82
C SER A 187 29.39 9.30 -12.75
N LEU A 188 30.15 10.29 -12.26
CA LEU A 188 29.76 11.70 -12.15
C LEU A 188 30.70 12.56 -13.00
N GLY A 189 30.14 13.46 -13.82
CA GLY A 189 30.90 14.45 -14.60
C GLY A 189 31.23 14.01 -16.04
N GLY A 190 31.65 12.75 -16.26
CA GLY A 190 32.00 12.26 -17.61
C GLY A 190 31.94 10.73 -17.77
N SER A 191 31.59 10.26 -18.97
CA SER A 191 31.58 8.83 -19.32
C SER A 191 32.94 8.25 -19.65
N ASN A 192 33.90 9.14 -19.93
CA ASN A 192 35.31 8.88 -20.22
C ASN A 192 36.20 8.94 -18.97
N LEU A 193 35.61 9.07 -17.78
CA LEU A 193 36.34 8.99 -16.53
C LEU A 193 36.53 7.54 -16.13
N ALA A 194 37.68 7.23 -15.52
CA ALA A 194 37.97 5.91 -14.99
C ALA A 194 36.89 5.52 -13.96
N LEU A 195 36.38 4.29 -14.08
CA LEU A 195 35.35 3.75 -13.20
C LEU A 195 35.95 3.37 -11.84
N PRO A 196 35.48 3.96 -10.72
CA PRO A 196 35.95 3.58 -9.40
C PRO A 196 35.65 2.11 -9.10
N GLY A 197 36.61 1.39 -8.52
CA GLY A 197 36.43 -0.01 -8.13
C GLY A 197 36.45 -1.01 -9.29
N VAL A 198 36.89 -0.59 -10.48
CA VAL A 198 37.10 -1.47 -11.65
C VAL A 198 38.57 -1.44 -12.06
N SER A 199 39.11 -2.61 -12.38
CA SER A 199 40.53 -2.85 -12.69
C SER A 199 40.71 -3.83 -13.84
N ALA A 200 41.92 -3.89 -14.40
CA ALA A 200 42.26 -4.82 -15.48
C ALA A 200 42.26 -6.29 -15.03
N SER A 201 42.33 -6.58 -13.72
CA SER A 201 42.20 -7.93 -13.17
C SER A 201 40.75 -8.40 -13.09
N ASP A 202 39.78 -7.50 -13.22
CA ASP A 202 38.37 -7.88 -13.17
C ASP A 202 37.94 -8.60 -14.46
N SER A 203 36.98 -9.48 -14.30
CA SER A 203 36.34 -10.19 -15.41
C SER A 203 34.88 -10.46 -15.07
N LEU A 204 34.09 -10.70 -16.11
CA LEU A 204 32.72 -11.18 -15.99
C LEU A 204 32.39 -12.17 -17.10
N THR A 205 31.34 -12.95 -16.89
CA THR A 205 30.75 -13.82 -17.91
C THR A 205 29.32 -13.38 -18.18
N ILE A 206 29.00 -13.20 -19.47
CA ILE A 206 27.64 -13.01 -19.95
C ILE A 206 27.12 -14.37 -20.42
N GLN A 207 26.16 -14.92 -19.71
CA GLN A 207 25.40 -16.06 -20.19
C GLN A 207 24.23 -15.55 -21.01
N VAL A 208 24.11 -15.99 -22.26
CA VAL A 208 22.99 -15.65 -23.14
C VAL A 208 22.25 -16.91 -23.52
N LYS A 209 20.99 -16.99 -23.13
CA LYS A 209 20.09 -18.07 -23.51
C LYS A 209 19.26 -17.64 -24.71
N GLN A 210 19.27 -18.45 -25.76
CA GLN A 210 18.47 -18.27 -26.98
C GLN A 210 17.75 -19.58 -27.32
N GLY A 211 16.42 -19.59 -27.21
CA GLY A 211 15.64 -20.84 -27.32
C GLY A 211 16.05 -21.85 -26.25
N THR A 212 16.57 -23.02 -26.67
CA THR A 212 17.11 -24.06 -25.79
C THR A 212 18.62 -23.99 -25.60
N GLY A 213 19.34 -23.20 -26.38
CA GLY A 213 20.80 -23.06 -26.31
C GLY A 213 21.23 -21.98 -25.31
N THR A 214 22.39 -22.17 -24.68
CA THR A 214 23.02 -21.19 -23.80
C THR A 214 24.48 -21.00 -24.20
N SER A 215 24.89 -19.75 -24.41
CA SER A 215 26.27 -19.35 -24.71
C SER A 215 26.87 -18.63 -23.51
N ALA A 216 28.08 -19.03 -23.09
CA ALA A 216 28.84 -18.33 -22.04
C ALA A 216 29.95 -17.50 -22.70
N ILE A 217 29.87 -16.18 -22.55
CA ILE A 217 30.76 -15.22 -23.19
C ILE A 217 31.65 -14.60 -22.10
N ALA A 218 32.93 -14.97 -22.11
CA ALA A 218 33.91 -14.43 -21.17
C ALA A 218 34.34 -13.00 -21.59
N VAL A 219 34.42 -12.11 -20.60
CA VAL A 219 34.81 -10.72 -20.76
C VAL A 219 35.91 -10.42 -19.74
N ASN A 220 37.14 -10.20 -20.21
CA ASN A 220 38.29 -9.86 -19.37
C ASN A 220 38.62 -8.39 -19.55
N PHE A 221 38.70 -7.62 -18.46
CA PHE A 221 38.94 -6.17 -18.56
C PHE A 221 40.40 -5.84 -18.87
N SER A 222 41.30 -6.83 -18.81
CA SER A 222 42.64 -6.76 -19.38
C SER A 222 42.65 -6.53 -20.90
N ASP A 223 41.54 -6.81 -21.60
CA ASP A 223 41.41 -6.59 -23.04
C ASP A 223 41.20 -5.09 -23.38
N ILE A 224 40.97 -4.24 -22.37
CA ILE A 224 40.80 -2.79 -22.55
C ILE A 224 42.18 -2.12 -22.59
N VAL A 225 42.45 -1.41 -23.68
CA VAL A 225 43.65 -0.57 -23.81
C VAL A 225 43.35 0.85 -23.32
N GLY A 226 44.02 1.28 -22.25
CA GLY A 226 43.84 2.61 -21.65
C GLY A 226 42.96 2.57 -20.40
N ASP A 227 42.36 3.71 -20.06
CA ASP A 227 41.50 3.83 -18.88
C ASP A 227 40.23 2.98 -19.01
N ILE A 228 39.87 2.26 -17.94
CA ILE A 228 38.62 1.52 -17.87
C ILE A 228 37.49 2.49 -17.52
N THR A 229 36.81 2.94 -18.56
CA THR A 229 35.69 3.90 -18.54
C THR A 229 34.38 3.21 -18.93
N ILE A 230 33.22 3.87 -18.72
CA ILE A 230 31.91 3.37 -19.18
C ILE A 230 31.95 3.06 -20.68
N ASP A 231 32.50 3.98 -21.48
CA ASP A 231 32.53 3.85 -22.93
C ASP A 231 33.44 2.68 -23.38
N SER A 232 34.56 2.45 -22.69
CA SER A 232 35.45 1.30 -22.97
C SER A 232 34.83 -0.04 -22.58
N VAL A 233 34.12 -0.11 -21.44
CA VAL A 233 33.44 -1.31 -20.97
C VAL A 233 32.27 -1.66 -21.90
N VAL A 234 31.42 -0.68 -22.22
CA VAL A 234 30.30 -0.88 -23.16
C VAL A 234 30.81 -1.35 -24.53
N SER A 235 31.92 -0.77 -25.02
CA SER A 235 32.55 -1.21 -26.27
C SER A 235 32.99 -2.67 -26.20
N LEU A 236 33.71 -3.07 -25.14
CA LEU A 236 34.18 -4.44 -24.97
C LEU A 236 33.02 -5.44 -24.86
N LEU A 237 32.00 -5.14 -24.03
CA LEU A 237 30.83 -6.00 -23.86
C LEU A 237 30.12 -6.25 -25.19
N ASN A 238 29.90 -5.19 -25.98
CA ASN A 238 29.24 -5.28 -27.27
C ASN A 238 30.08 -5.99 -28.33
N GLN A 239 31.40 -5.81 -28.30
CA GLN A 239 32.31 -6.57 -29.17
C GLN A 239 32.16 -8.06 -28.90
N LYS A 240 32.29 -8.49 -27.64
CA LYS A 240 32.18 -9.91 -27.25
C LYS A 240 30.80 -10.50 -27.57
N LEU A 241 29.73 -9.74 -27.38
CA LEU A 241 28.38 -10.16 -27.79
C LEU A 241 28.23 -10.30 -29.30
N SER A 242 28.80 -9.36 -30.07
CA SER A 242 28.75 -9.40 -31.53
C SER A 242 29.57 -10.57 -32.09
N ASP A 243 30.76 -10.83 -31.55
CA ASP A 243 31.62 -11.96 -31.93
C ASP A 243 30.92 -13.31 -31.67
N ALA A 244 30.10 -13.37 -30.61
CA ALA A 244 29.26 -14.53 -30.29
C ALA A 244 27.94 -14.60 -31.09
N GLY A 245 27.66 -13.64 -31.98
CA GLY A 245 26.44 -13.60 -32.80
C GLY A 245 25.18 -13.20 -32.04
N MET A 246 25.30 -12.59 -30.86
CA MET A 246 24.17 -12.14 -30.04
C MET A 246 23.65 -10.79 -30.53
N ILE A 247 22.38 -10.46 -30.24
CA ILE A 247 21.66 -9.28 -30.71
C ILE A 247 21.57 -8.19 -29.64
N SER A 248 21.40 -8.55 -28.37
CA SER A 248 21.29 -7.61 -27.26
C SER A 248 22.54 -6.73 -27.15
N ARG A 249 22.38 -5.45 -26.80
CA ARG A 249 23.50 -4.49 -26.73
C ARG A 249 23.47 -3.66 -25.46
N PHE A 250 24.63 -3.52 -24.85
CA PHE A 250 24.85 -2.54 -23.79
C PHE A 250 24.99 -1.14 -24.37
N GLN A 251 24.53 -0.14 -23.64
CA GLN A 251 24.62 1.25 -24.02
C GLN A 251 24.95 2.08 -22.78
N ARG A 252 25.54 3.25 -23.00
CA ARG A 252 25.62 4.26 -21.96
C ARG A 252 24.22 4.75 -21.59
N HIS A 253 23.95 4.82 -20.29
CA HIS A 253 22.81 5.53 -19.73
C HIS A 253 23.27 6.90 -19.23
N GLU A 254 22.67 7.97 -19.72
CA GLU A 254 23.00 9.34 -19.34
C GLU A 254 21.81 9.99 -18.65
N VAL A 255 22.05 10.54 -17.47
CA VAL A 255 21.09 11.36 -16.73
C VAL A 255 21.63 12.79 -16.67
N PRO A 256 20.91 13.78 -17.25
CA PRO A 256 21.31 15.18 -17.18
C PRO A 256 21.46 15.66 -15.73
N GLY A 257 22.30 16.67 -15.54
CA GLY A 257 22.35 17.41 -14.29
C GLY A 257 21.00 18.03 -13.95
N ALA A 258 20.75 18.28 -12.66
CA ALA A 258 19.51 18.92 -12.19
C ALA A 258 19.26 20.31 -12.83
N ASN A 259 20.32 20.93 -13.35
CA ASN A 259 20.32 22.15 -14.14
C ASN A 259 21.52 22.14 -15.10
N ALA A 260 21.68 23.18 -15.92
CA ALA A 260 22.72 23.26 -16.94
C ALA A 260 24.17 23.24 -16.39
N THR A 261 24.38 23.55 -15.11
CA THR A 261 25.70 23.60 -14.47
C THR A 261 26.00 22.37 -13.60
N ALA A 262 24.98 21.60 -13.23
CA ALA A 262 25.15 20.39 -12.46
C ALA A 262 25.80 19.29 -13.32
N PRO A 263 26.78 18.53 -12.78
CA PRO A 263 27.43 17.46 -13.52
C PRO A 263 26.40 16.40 -13.94
N LYS A 264 26.57 15.91 -15.18
CA LYS A 264 25.84 14.75 -15.67
C LYS A 264 26.23 13.50 -14.88
N ARG A 265 25.32 12.53 -14.83
CA ARG A 265 25.56 11.22 -14.24
C ARG A 265 25.43 10.14 -15.30
N TYR A 266 26.23 9.11 -15.19
CA TYR A 266 26.31 8.05 -16.20
C TYR A 266 26.24 6.67 -15.55
N GLY A 267 25.65 5.73 -16.28
CA GLY A 267 25.60 4.31 -15.95
C GLY A 267 25.60 3.45 -17.21
N ILE A 268 25.35 2.15 -17.04
CA ILE A 268 25.23 1.19 -18.14
C ILE A 268 23.80 0.71 -18.20
N LYS A 269 23.23 0.64 -19.40
CA LYS A 269 21.92 0.02 -19.67
C LYS A 269 22.07 -1.09 -20.70
N LEU A 270 21.15 -2.04 -20.68
CA LEU A 270 21.04 -3.11 -21.67
C LEU A 270 19.78 -2.90 -22.50
N GLN A 271 19.94 -2.84 -23.82
CA GLN A 271 18.86 -2.97 -24.78
C GLN A 271 18.83 -4.42 -25.27
N GLY A 272 17.86 -5.20 -24.80
CA GLY A 272 17.74 -6.60 -25.17
C GLY A 272 16.61 -6.87 -26.16
N VAL A 273 16.40 -8.16 -26.43
CA VAL A 273 15.39 -8.68 -27.35
C VAL A 273 14.69 -9.89 -26.72
N ALA A 274 13.43 -10.11 -27.07
CA ALA A 274 12.62 -11.18 -26.48
C ALA A 274 13.15 -12.60 -26.77
N SER A 275 14.03 -12.77 -27.76
CA SER A 275 14.67 -14.05 -28.08
C SER A 275 15.89 -14.38 -27.22
N GLU A 276 16.39 -13.43 -26.42
CA GLU A 276 17.61 -13.57 -25.64
C GLU A 276 17.37 -13.23 -24.18
N THR A 277 17.73 -14.16 -23.30
CA THR A 277 17.77 -13.93 -21.84
C THR A 277 19.22 -13.85 -21.41
N LEU A 278 19.61 -12.74 -20.80
CA LEU A 278 20.99 -12.50 -20.35
C LEU A 278 21.10 -12.72 -18.84
N SER A 279 22.19 -13.34 -18.42
CA SER A 279 22.58 -13.48 -17.01
C SER A 279 24.04 -13.11 -16.84
N LEU A 280 24.36 -12.36 -15.78
CA LEU A 280 25.72 -11.91 -15.51
C LEU A 280 26.31 -12.60 -14.28
N SER A 281 27.60 -12.87 -14.34
CA SER A 281 28.39 -13.32 -13.19
C SER A 281 29.77 -12.67 -13.25
N ALA A 282 30.32 -12.30 -12.09
CA ALA A 282 31.68 -11.79 -12.00
C ALA A 282 32.68 -12.95 -11.87
N GLY A 283 33.91 -12.76 -12.35
CA GLY A 283 35.00 -13.74 -12.17
C GLY A 283 35.46 -13.88 -10.73
N SER A 284 35.26 -12.84 -9.92
CA SER A 284 35.48 -12.86 -8.47
C SER A 284 34.32 -12.17 -7.74
N ALA A 285 33.89 -12.76 -6.64
CA ALA A 285 32.88 -12.19 -5.77
C ALA A 285 33.19 -12.49 -4.30
N SER A 286 32.69 -11.64 -3.41
CA SER A 286 32.76 -11.81 -1.96
C SER A 286 31.37 -11.65 -1.34
N PRO A 287 31.17 -12.08 -0.09
CA PRO A 287 29.88 -11.95 0.57
C PRO A 287 29.44 -10.48 0.76
N ALA A 288 28.13 -10.26 0.70
CA ALA A 288 27.47 -9.00 1.08
C ALA A 288 26.28 -9.29 2.00
N LEU A 289 25.89 -8.30 2.80
CA LEU A 289 24.72 -8.36 3.67
C LEU A 289 23.63 -7.44 3.16
N TYR A 290 22.39 -7.88 3.31
CA TYR A 290 21.19 -7.08 3.12
C TYR A 290 20.44 -7.01 4.44
N VAL A 291 20.22 -5.79 4.93
CA VAL A 291 19.67 -5.53 6.26
C VAL A 291 18.33 -4.84 6.11
N ALA A 292 17.26 -5.44 6.63
CA ALA A 292 15.93 -4.87 6.62
C ALA A 292 15.56 -4.24 7.97
N GLY A 293 14.79 -3.16 7.92
CA GLY A 293 14.23 -2.48 9.07
C GLY A 293 13.44 -1.24 8.66
N THR A 294 13.51 -0.19 9.47
CA THR A 294 12.84 1.09 9.18
C THR A 294 13.84 2.23 9.06
N SER A 295 13.54 3.18 8.18
CA SER A 295 14.07 4.54 8.27
C SER A 295 13.01 5.44 8.92
N ASP A 296 13.44 6.28 9.86
CA ASP A 296 12.62 7.27 10.56
C ASP A 296 11.50 6.65 11.42
N THR A 297 10.61 7.50 11.96
CA THR A 297 9.52 7.08 12.88
C THR A 297 8.25 7.92 12.63
N GLY A 298 7.13 7.49 13.20
CA GLY A 298 5.85 8.22 13.09
C GLY A 298 5.40 8.33 11.63
N THR A 299 4.89 9.49 11.22
CA THR A 299 4.35 9.69 9.86
C THR A 299 5.41 9.69 8.76
N ALA A 300 6.70 9.75 9.10
CA ALA A 300 7.81 9.69 8.13
C ALA A 300 8.40 8.27 7.99
N GLN A 301 7.90 7.30 8.75
CA GLN A 301 8.44 5.95 8.77
C GLN A 301 8.33 5.26 7.42
N LYS A 302 9.43 4.67 6.97
CA LYS A 302 9.50 3.85 5.75
C LYS A 302 10.22 2.54 6.05
N GLY A 303 9.84 1.47 5.37
CA GLY A 303 10.66 0.27 5.27
C GLY A 303 11.99 0.61 4.62
N GLN A 304 13.08 0.03 5.10
CA GLN A 304 14.44 0.29 4.63
C GLN A 304 15.19 -1.02 4.41
N ILE A 305 16.03 -1.04 3.38
CA ILE A 305 16.91 -2.14 3.02
C ILE A 305 18.31 -1.56 2.80
N THR A 306 19.30 -1.97 3.59
CA THR A 306 20.69 -1.47 3.51
C THR A 306 21.61 -2.58 3.03
N LYS A 307 22.44 -2.31 2.02
CA LYS A 307 23.44 -3.27 1.53
C LYS A 307 24.82 -2.94 2.14
N LEU A 308 25.46 -3.92 2.75
CA LEU A 308 26.84 -3.84 3.25
C LEU A 308 27.72 -4.83 2.50
N SER A 309 28.94 -4.41 2.16
CA SER A 309 29.91 -5.19 1.40
C SER A 309 31.29 -5.10 2.07
N ASN A 310 32.28 -5.78 1.49
CA ASN A 310 33.66 -5.78 2.00
C ASN A 310 33.72 -6.23 3.47
N LEU A 311 33.02 -7.33 3.79
CA LEU A 311 32.75 -7.74 5.17
C LEU A 311 34.00 -8.25 5.92
N GLY A 312 35.03 -8.67 5.19
CA GLY A 312 36.32 -9.10 5.72
C GLY A 312 37.29 -7.97 6.10
N ALA A 313 36.99 -6.73 5.71
CA ALA A 313 37.80 -5.57 6.09
C ALA A 313 37.60 -5.16 7.56
N ALA A 314 38.42 -4.22 8.04
CA ALA A 314 38.31 -3.65 9.39
C ALA A 314 36.96 -2.96 9.65
N ALA A 315 36.29 -2.48 8.59
CA ALA A 315 34.92 -1.98 8.61
C ALA A 315 34.26 -2.27 7.26
N PRO A 316 32.95 -2.52 7.22
CA PRO A 316 32.25 -2.79 5.97
C PRO A 316 32.06 -1.51 5.16
N THR A 317 31.79 -1.67 3.87
CA THR A 317 31.40 -0.57 2.98
C THR A 317 29.89 -0.60 2.75
N SER A 318 29.21 0.49 3.09
CA SER A 318 27.79 0.66 2.76
C SER A 318 27.61 1.00 1.29
N GLN A 319 26.74 0.26 0.62
CA GLN A 319 26.36 0.47 -0.78
C GLN A 319 25.05 1.28 -0.89
N GLY A 320 24.64 1.92 0.20
CA GLY A 320 23.41 2.70 0.30
C GLY A 320 22.22 1.91 0.84
N SER A 321 21.09 2.61 0.93
CA SER A 321 19.82 2.05 1.38
C SER A 321 18.69 2.38 0.43
N GLU A 322 17.86 1.39 0.14
CA GLU A 322 16.59 1.57 -0.54
C GLU A 322 15.45 1.72 0.48
N THR A 323 14.50 2.61 0.20
CA THR A 323 13.32 2.80 1.05
C THR A 323 12.03 2.44 0.34
N VAL A 324 11.13 1.80 1.07
CA VAL A 324 9.78 1.48 0.60
C VAL A 324 8.87 2.63 1.01
N THR A 325 8.53 3.53 0.10
CA THR A 325 7.63 4.66 0.43
C THR A 325 6.18 4.28 0.19
N ALA A 326 5.33 4.52 1.20
CA ALA A 326 3.88 4.50 1.06
C ALA A 326 3.39 5.94 0.80
N LYS A 327 2.56 6.15 -0.22
CA LYS A 327 2.27 7.47 -0.80
C LYS A 327 1.78 8.53 0.19
N ASP A 328 0.87 8.16 1.09
CA ASP A 328 0.26 9.04 2.10
C ASP A 328 0.18 8.36 3.48
N GLY A 329 1.07 7.39 3.70
CA GLY A 329 1.08 6.52 4.86
C GLY A 329 2.48 6.13 5.27
N VAL A 330 2.58 5.05 6.03
CA VAL A 330 3.84 4.52 6.53
C VAL A 330 4.05 3.11 6.03
N SER A 331 5.29 2.68 6.06
CA SER A 331 5.66 1.29 5.84
C SER A 331 6.76 0.87 6.81
N ASP A 332 6.96 -0.44 6.96
CA ASP A 332 8.11 -1.04 7.64
C ASP A 332 8.71 -2.15 6.78
N ALA A 333 9.93 -2.63 7.07
CA ALA A 333 10.45 -3.88 6.52
C ALA A 333 10.79 -4.82 7.67
N ARG A 334 10.29 -6.06 7.62
CA ARG A 334 10.31 -7.00 8.76
C ARG A 334 11.19 -8.21 8.53
N ALA A 335 11.26 -8.71 7.30
CA ALA A 335 12.15 -9.80 6.94
C ALA A 335 12.75 -9.61 5.54
N THR A 336 13.92 -10.20 5.33
CA THR A 336 14.65 -10.18 4.06
C THR A 336 15.25 -11.55 3.76
N ALA A 337 15.36 -11.90 2.49
CA ALA A 337 15.95 -13.14 2.00
C ALA A 337 16.62 -12.91 0.64
N THR A 338 17.56 -13.78 0.27
CA THR A 338 18.28 -13.73 -1.01
C THR A 338 18.16 -15.05 -1.76
N ASP A 339 18.06 -15.00 -3.08
CA ASP A 339 18.15 -16.20 -3.94
C ASP A 339 19.57 -16.42 -4.48
N ALA A 340 19.78 -17.56 -5.14
CA ALA A 340 21.09 -17.94 -5.69
C ALA A 340 21.56 -17.00 -6.82
N GLN A 341 20.63 -16.29 -7.46
CA GLN A 341 20.90 -15.31 -8.50
C GLN A 341 21.32 -13.95 -7.91
N GLY A 342 21.17 -13.76 -6.60
CA GLY A 342 21.50 -12.52 -5.89
C GLY A 342 20.34 -11.53 -5.81
N ASN A 343 19.13 -11.95 -6.17
CA ASN A 343 17.95 -11.12 -5.96
C ASN A 343 17.62 -11.05 -4.47
N VAL A 344 17.15 -9.89 -4.05
CA VAL A 344 16.83 -9.58 -2.66
C VAL A 344 15.32 -9.46 -2.53
N PHE A 345 14.75 -10.19 -1.58
CA PHE A 345 13.32 -10.19 -1.30
C PHE A 345 13.08 -9.55 0.05
N VAL A 346 12.08 -8.69 0.15
CA VAL A 346 11.73 -8.01 1.40
C VAL A 346 10.24 -8.01 1.62
N VAL A 347 9.83 -8.40 2.82
CA VAL A 347 8.45 -8.36 3.27
C VAL A 347 8.30 -7.34 4.40
N GLY A 348 7.17 -6.64 4.39
CA GLY A 348 6.80 -5.69 5.44
C GLY A 348 5.34 -5.31 5.32
N THR A 349 4.96 -4.22 5.95
CA THR A 349 3.59 -3.72 5.97
C THR A 349 3.51 -2.30 5.45
N ALA A 350 2.38 -1.92 4.89
CA ALA A 350 2.10 -0.55 4.45
C ALA A 350 0.66 -0.15 4.75
N THR A 351 0.44 1.11 5.14
CA THR A 351 -0.89 1.64 5.45
C THR A 351 -1.52 2.43 4.30
N SER A 352 -0.82 2.53 3.16
CA SER A 352 -1.31 3.20 1.95
C SER A 352 -0.63 2.64 0.70
N GLU A 353 -0.96 3.20 -0.46
CA GLU A 353 -0.46 2.79 -1.78
C GLU A 353 1.07 2.62 -1.83
N VAL A 354 1.53 1.48 -2.36
CA VAL A 354 2.94 1.13 -2.56
C VAL A 354 3.15 0.73 -4.01
N ASP A 355 4.01 1.46 -4.74
CA ASP A 355 4.34 1.17 -6.15
C ASP A 355 3.09 1.08 -7.07
N GLY A 356 2.11 1.98 -6.87
CA GLY A 356 0.86 2.01 -7.63
C GLY A 356 -0.19 0.97 -7.20
N ALA A 357 0.15 0.03 -6.32
CA ALA A 357 -0.80 -0.93 -5.76
C ALA A 357 -1.50 -0.35 -4.53
N ILE A 358 -2.83 -0.40 -4.54
CA ILE A 358 -3.70 0.18 -3.51
C ILE A 358 -3.96 -0.85 -2.40
N VAL A 359 -3.83 -0.45 -1.14
CA VAL A 359 -4.21 -1.27 0.02
C VAL A 359 -5.72 -1.56 0.04
N GLN A 360 -6.10 -2.79 0.35
CA GLN A 360 -7.49 -3.22 0.49
C GLN A 360 -8.11 -2.85 1.85
N GLY A 361 -7.27 -2.71 2.89
CA GLY A 361 -7.70 -2.43 4.26
C GLY A 361 -6.94 -1.27 4.92
N GLN A 362 -6.83 -1.31 6.25
CA GLN A 362 -6.10 -0.29 7.02
C GLN A 362 -4.58 -0.44 6.90
N GLN A 363 -4.11 -1.68 6.69
CA GLN A 363 -2.71 -2.03 6.55
C GLN A 363 -2.63 -3.37 5.85
N ASP A 364 -1.78 -3.47 4.84
CA ASP A 364 -1.54 -4.71 4.13
C ASP A 364 -0.06 -5.08 4.09
N VAL A 365 0.21 -6.35 3.79
CA VAL A 365 1.56 -6.84 3.57
C VAL A 365 2.03 -6.40 2.20
N TYR A 366 3.27 -5.92 2.09
CA TYR A 366 3.95 -5.84 0.81
C TYR A 366 5.09 -6.85 0.74
N LEU A 367 5.33 -7.36 -0.46
CA LEU A 367 6.48 -8.19 -0.80
C LEU A 367 7.16 -7.60 -2.03
N ARG A 368 8.46 -7.33 -1.95
CA ARG A 368 9.25 -6.79 -3.06
C ARG A 368 10.40 -7.70 -3.39
N LYS A 369 10.72 -7.77 -4.69
CA LYS A 369 11.93 -8.39 -5.22
C LYS A 369 12.78 -7.33 -5.91
N TYR A 370 14.03 -7.25 -5.53
CA TYR A 370 15.07 -6.41 -6.12
C TYR A 370 16.11 -7.31 -6.78
N ASP A 371 16.78 -6.84 -7.82
CA ASP A 371 17.99 -7.48 -8.30
C ASP A 371 19.18 -7.21 -7.36
N SER A 372 20.35 -7.82 -7.64
CA SER A 372 21.53 -7.65 -6.78
C SER A 372 22.14 -6.24 -6.84
N ALA A 373 21.75 -5.43 -7.84
CA ALA A 373 22.09 -4.02 -8.00
C ALA A 373 21.06 -3.11 -7.29
N ASN A 374 20.13 -3.68 -6.50
CA ASN A 374 19.07 -2.98 -5.77
C ASN A 374 17.99 -2.32 -6.67
N ASN A 375 17.87 -2.68 -7.94
CA ASN A 375 16.76 -2.24 -8.78
C ASN A 375 15.50 -3.08 -8.51
N LEU A 376 14.36 -2.42 -8.34
CA LEU A 376 13.07 -3.10 -8.10
C LEU A 376 12.63 -3.87 -9.34
N ILE A 377 12.52 -5.20 -9.23
CA ILE A 377 11.98 -6.07 -10.28
C ILE A 377 10.45 -6.07 -10.22
N TRP A 378 9.91 -6.35 -9.04
CA TRP A 378 8.48 -6.37 -8.82
C TRP A 378 8.08 -6.11 -7.36
N SER A 379 6.86 -5.58 -7.18
CA SER A 379 6.21 -5.35 -5.89
C SER A 379 4.84 -6.03 -5.87
N ARG A 380 4.48 -6.63 -4.75
CA ARG A 380 3.18 -7.25 -4.48
C ARG A 380 2.61 -6.74 -3.18
N LEU A 381 1.28 -6.74 -3.12
CA LEU A 381 0.52 -6.34 -1.96
C LEU A 381 -0.47 -7.47 -1.66
N LEU A 382 -0.49 -7.94 -0.42
CA LEU A 382 -1.38 -8.97 0.09
C LEU A 382 -2.14 -8.40 1.26
N GLY A 383 -3.46 -8.27 1.08
CA GLY A 383 -4.32 -7.53 2.00
C GLY A 383 -5.69 -8.15 2.14
N ALA A 384 -6.39 -7.72 3.19
CA ALA A 384 -7.80 -7.99 3.41
C ALA A 384 -8.47 -6.67 3.86
N THR A 385 -9.79 -6.67 4.02
CA THR A 385 -10.53 -5.47 4.49
C THR A 385 -10.10 -4.99 5.88
N GLY A 386 -9.56 -5.89 6.71
CA GLY A 386 -8.98 -5.59 8.01
C GLY A 386 -7.53 -5.10 7.95
N THR A 387 -6.65 -5.73 8.73
CA THR A 387 -5.20 -5.55 8.65
C THR A 387 -4.53 -6.87 8.35
N ALA A 388 -3.48 -6.83 7.54
CA ALA A 388 -2.55 -7.94 7.33
C ALA A 388 -1.13 -7.52 7.72
N ASP A 389 -0.44 -8.43 8.41
CA ASP A 389 0.91 -8.26 8.92
C ASP A 389 1.80 -9.39 8.39
N GLY A 390 2.86 -9.07 7.65
CA GLY A 390 3.86 -10.03 7.21
C GLY A 390 5.00 -10.11 8.21
N PHE A 391 5.31 -11.29 8.73
CA PHE A 391 6.33 -11.47 9.76
C PHE A 391 7.57 -12.19 9.25
N ALA A 392 7.41 -13.16 8.34
CA ALA A 392 8.49 -14.01 7.89
C ALA A 392 8.49 -14.20 6.37
N LEU A 393 9.68 -14.47 5.84
CA LEU A 393 9.94 -14.65 4.41
C LEU A 393 11.03 -15.70 4.23
N THR A 394 10.84 -16.61 3.28
CA THR A 394 11.87 -17.51 2.77
C THR A 394 11.78 -17.60 1.25
N VAL A 395 12.85 -18.02 0.60
CA VAL A 395 12.92 -18.19 -0.86
C VAL A 395 13.41 -19.59 -1.15
N ASP A 396 12.68 -20.33 -1.98
CA ASP A 396 13.08 -21.68 -2.36
C ASP A 396 14.11 -21.69 -3.51
N SER A 397 14.64 -22.86 -3.85
CA SER A 397 15.65 -23.03 -4.90
C SER A 397 15.16 -22.68 -6.31
N SER A 398 13.85 -22.54 -6.52
CA SER A 398 13.27 -22.06 -7.78
C SER A 398 13.17 -20.54 -7.87
N GLY A 399 13.56 -19.83 -6.80
CA GLY A 399 13.41 -18.39 -6.68
C GLY A 399 11.99 -17.94 -6.30
N ALA A 400 11.14 -18.87 -5.86
CA ALA A 400 9.79 -18.57 -5.38
C ALA A 400 9.85 -18.05 -3.93
N ALA A 401 9.16 -16.96 -3.66
CA ALA A 401 9.08 -16.35 -2.34
C ALA A 401 7.87 -16.89 -1.56
N ILE A 402 8.07 -17.27 -0.31
CA ILE A 402 7.01 -17.72 0.58
C ILE A 402 7.00 -16.81 1.81
N ILE A 403 5.85 -16.18 2.06
CA ILE A 403 5.64 -15.28 3.20
C ILE A 403 4.65 -15.88 4.18
N ALA A 404 4.82 -15.52 5.45
CA ALA A 404 3.90 -15.88 6.52
C ALA A 404 3.61 -14.68 7.43
N GLY A 405 2.44 -14.73 8.08
CA GLY A 405 2.00 -13.61 8.90
C GLY A 405 0.66 -13.83 9.61
N LYS A 406 0.01 -12.72 9.95
CA LYS A 406 -1.33 -12.66 10.55
C LYS A 406 -2.27 -11.78 9.74
N VAL A 407 -3.54 -12.14 9.69
CA VAL A 407 -4.60 -11.31 9.10
C VAL A 407 -5.84 -11.27 9.99
N ASN A 408 -6.45 -10.09 10.16
CA ASN A 408 -7.64 -9.90 11.00
C ASN A 408 -8.97 -10.03 10.24
N ASP A 409 -8.93 -10.58 9.02
CA ASP A 409 -10.09 -10.74 8.15
C ASP A 409 -9.82 -11.83 7.09
N LYS A 410 -10.72 -12.02 6.13
CA LYS A 410 -10.63 -13.07 5.11
C LYS A 410 -9.67 -12.70 3.98
N LEU A 411 -8.54 -13.40 3.91
CA LEU A 411 -7.70 -13.49 2.72
C LEU A 411 -8.24 -14.52 1.73
N THR A 412 -8.99 -15.54 2.16
CA THR A 412 -9.50 -16.57 1.23
C THR A 412 -11.01 -16.76 1.37
N SER A 413 -11.65 -17.25 0.31
CA SER A 413 -13.10 -17.52 0.31
C SER A 413 -13.51 -18.59 1.33
N THR A 414 -12.59 -19.49 1.69
CA THR A 414 -12.79 -20.57 2.66
C THR A 414 -12.49 -20.15 4.10
N ALA A 415 -11.95 -18.95 4.33
CA ALA A 415 -11.63 -18.46 5.66
C ALA A 415 -12.92 -18.18 6.47
N THR A 416 -12.92 -18.62 7.72
CA THR A 416 -14.03 -18.38 8.65
C THR A 416 -14.03 -16.96 9.21
N GLY A 417 -12.87 -16.27 9.18
CA GLY A 417 -12.66 -14.94 9.77
C GLY A 417 -12.58 -15.03 11.31
N GLY A 418 -11.70 -14.22 11.92
CA GLY A 418 -11.36 -14.33 13.36
C GLY A 418 -10.64 -13.10 13.90
N LYS A 419 -10.22 -13.15 15.19
CA LYS A 419 -9.49 -12.06 15.88
C LYS A 419 -8.02 -11.90 15.43
N GLY A 420 -7.62 -12.67 14.42
CA GLY A 420 -6.29 -12.72 13.80
C GLY A 420 -5.97 -14.16 13.44
N ASP A 421 -5.88 -14.49 12.16
CA ASP A 421 -5.58 -15.83 11.66
C ASP A 421 -4.17 -15.87 11.05
N SER A 422 -3.47 -16.99 11.20
CA SER A 422 -2.21 -17.19 10.50
C SER A 422 -2.44 -17.33 9.00
N PHE A 423 -1.49 -16.84 8.20
CA PHE A 423 -1.50 -17.12 6.76
C PHE A 423 -0.12 -17.49 6.24
N VAL A 424 -0.12 -18.21 5.10
CA VAL A 424 1.04 -18.47 4.27
C VAL A 424 0.68 -18.27 2.80
N THR A 425 1.51 -17.52 2.08
CA THR A 425 1.34 -17.28 0.65
C THR A 425 2.65 -17.55 -0.09
N LYS A 426 2.56 -18.30 -1.19
CA LYS A 426 3.69 -18.57 -2.10
C LYS A 426 3.51 -17.76 -3.38
N TYR A 427 4.59 -17.11 -3.82
CA TYR A 427 4.72 -16.42 -5.10
C TYR A 427 5.84 -17.08 -5.90
N ASP A 428 5.64 -17.29 -7.21
CA ASP A 428 6.71 -17.78 -8.08
C ASP A 428 7.83 -16.73 -8.28
N ALA A 429 8.88 -17.08 -9.01
CA ALA A 429 10.02 -16.18 -9.26
C ALA A 429 9.63 -14.88 -10.02
N SER A 430 8.54 -14.91 -10.78
CA SER A 430 7.96 -13.75 -11.47
C SER A 430 7.01 -12.93 -10.58
N GLY A 431 6.81 -13.39 -9.34
CA GLY A 431 5.92 -12.81 -8.35
C GLY A 431 4.44 -13.12 -8.58
N VAL A 432 4.09 -14.15 -9.36
CA VAL A 432 2.68 -14.57 -9.48
C VAL A 432 2.30 -15.41 -8.28
N GLU A 433 1.16 -15.12 -7.66
CA GLU A 433 0.66 -15.92 -6.53
C GLU A 433 0.36 -17.36 -6.98
N VAL A 434 0.98 -18.33 -6.32
CA VAL A 434 0.79 -19.77 -6.55
C VAL A 434 -0.35 -20.28 -5.67
N PHE A 435 -0.30 -19.98 -4.36
CA PHE A 435 -1.38 -20.27 -3.43
C PHE A 435 -1.32 -19.34 -2.21
N THR A 436 -2.47 -19.17 -1.57
CA THR A 436 -2.61 -18.60 -0.22
C THR A 436 -3.38 -19.57 0.67
N ARG A 437 -2.88 -19.78 1.89
CA ARG A 437 -3.59 -20.49 2.95
C ARG A 437 -3.76 -19.58 4.14
N GLN A 438 -5.00 -19.47 4.60
CA GLN A 438 -5.32 -18.87 5.88
C GLN A 438 -5.77 -19.98 6.82
N VAL A 439 -5.07 -20.14 7.92
CA VAL A 439 -5.31 -21.16 8.93
C VAL A 439 -5.36 -20.48 10.28
N GLY A 440 -6.47 -20.65 10.97
CA GLY A 440 -6.68 -20.12 12.32
C GLY A 440 -7.46 -21.12 13.16
N SER A 441 -7.35 -20.94 14.46
CA SER A 441 -8.25 -21.47 15.47
C SER A 441 -9.52 -20.60 15.53
N SER A 442 -10.41 -20.85 16.49
CA SER A 442 -11.50 -19.92 16.80
C SER A 442 -11.02 -18.63 17.50
N LEU A 443 -9.74 -18.52 17.82
CA LEU A 443 -9.14 -17.44 18.60
C LEU A 443 -8.08 -16.70 17.77
N GLU A 444 -6.98 -16.27 18.39
CA GLU A 444 -5.91 -15.53 17.70
C GLU A 444 -4.74 -16.44 17.41
N ASP A 445 -4.22 -16.33 16.19
CA ASP A 445 -3.14 -17.14 15.63
C ASP A 445 -2.18 -16.25 14.84
N GLN A 446 -0.89 -16.54 14.90
CA GLN A 446 0.15 -15.81 14.16
C GLN A 446 1.22 -16.76 13.67
N ALA A 447 1.63 -16.63 12.40
CA ALA A 447 2.79 -17.33 11.86
C ALA A 447 4.02 -16.42 11.88
N ASN A 448 4.96 -16.70 12.79
CA ASN A 448 6.12 -15.85 13.07
C ASN A 448 7.38 -16.28 12.32
N ALA A 449 7.45 -17.53 11.88
CA ALA A 449 8.64 -18.12 11.26
C ALA A 449 8.26 -19.03 10.09
N ILE A 450 9.12 -19.06 9.07
CA ILE A 450 8.95 -19.91 7.91
C ILE A 450 10.31 -20.39 7.37
N THR A 451 10.38 -21.63 6.90
CA THR A 451 11.54 -22.17 6.17
C THR A 451 11.11 -23.22 5.15
N THR A 452 12.00 -23.61 4.24
CA THR A 452 11.73 -24.65 3.22
C THR A 452 12.79 -25.74 3.25
N ASP A 453 12.38 -26.98 2.96
CA ASP A 453 13.32 -28.07 2.71
C ASP A 453 13.71 -28.15 1.22
N ALA A 454 14.69 -29.02 0.92
CA ALA A 454 15.18 -29.23 -0.44
C ALA A 454 14.12 -29.76 -1.42
N SER A 455 13.03 -30.35 -0.91
CA SER A 455 11.88 -30.80 -1.73
C SER A 455 10.85 -29.69 -1.94
N GLY A 456 11.08 -28.50 -1.40
CA GLY A 456 10.18 -27.36 -1.46
C GLY A 456 8.99 -27.47 -0.50
N ASN A 457 9.00 -28.40 0.45
CA ASN A 457 7.99 -28.39 1.52
C ASN A 457 8.26 -27.19 2.43
N ILE A 458 7.19 -26.65 2.99
CA ILE A 458 7.19 -25.41 3.74
C ILE A 458 6.91 -25.72 5.21
N TYR A 459 7.78 -25.27 6.10
CA TYR A 459 7.56 -25.34 7.54
C TYR A 459 7.17 -23.96 8.05
N VAL A 460 6.09 -23.92 8.81
CA VAL A 460 5.48 -22.69 9.34
C VAL A 460 5.45 -22.82 10.85
N GLY A 461 5.95 -21.82 11.56
CA GLY A 461 6.01 -21.81 13.02
C GLY A 461 5.38 -20.55 13.58
N GLY A 462 4.70 -20.66 14.71
CA GLY A 462 4.07 -19.50 15.30
C GLY A 462 3.47 -19.74 16.68
N LEU A 463 2.39 -19.02 16.98
CA LEU A 463 1.61 -19.15 18.20
C LEU A 463 0.11 -19.24 17.90
N THR A 464 -0.62 -19.91 18.78
CA THR A 464 -2.09 -20.01 18.77
C THR A 464 -2.65 -19.81 20.17
N ARG A 465 -3.80 -19.15 20.29
CA ARG A 465 -4.60 -19.08 21.53
C ARG A 465 -5.69 -20.15 21.60
N GLY A 466 -5.85 -20.95 20.56
CA GLY A 466 -6.90 -21.96 20.48
C GLY A 466 -6.35 -23.31 20.04
N GLN A 467 -7.25 -24.17 19.58
CA GLN A 467 -6.87 -25.42 18.94
C GLN A 467 -6.64 -25.18 17.44
N ILE A 468 -5.44 -25.47 16.94
CA ILE A 468 -5.15 -25.39 15.50
C ILE A 468 -5.24 -26.77 14.84
N GLY A 469 -6.11 -26.88 13.84
CA GLY A 469 -6.38 -28.15 13.15
C GLY A 469 -6.91 -29.24 14.10
N SER A 470 -6.55 -30.49 13.82
CA SER A 470 -6.94 -31.67 14.62
C SER A 470 -5.95 -31.98 15.74
N SER A 471 -5.23 -30.98 16.28
CA SER A 471 -4.22 -31.20 17.34
C SER A 471 -4.83 -31.81 18.61
N GLY A 472 -6.11 -31.53 18.88
CA GLY A 472 -6.79 -31.95 20.12
C GLY A 472 -6.29 -31.21 21.37
N VAL A 473 -5.40 -30.22 21.21
CA VAL A 473 -4.84 -29.42 22.31
C VAL A 473 -5.64 -28.13 22.44
N THR A 474 -6.21 -27.87 23.62
CA THR A 474 -6.85 -26.60 23.94
C THR A 474 -5.87 -25.73 24.70
N ALA A 475 -5.48 -24.59 24.12
CA ALA A 475 -4.57 -23.65 24.77
C ALA A 475 -5.28 -22.96 25.96
N THR A 476 -4.63 -22.95 27.12
CA THR A 476 -5.01 -22.12 28.28
C THR A 476 -4.32 -20.76 28.31
N GLY A 477 -3.31 -20.57 27.44
CA GLY A 477 -2.54 -19.36 27.18
C GLY A 477 -2.25 -19.19 25.68
N THR A 478 -1.01 -18.89 25.29
CA THR A 478 -0.57 -19.11 23.90
C THR A 478 0.29 -20.36 23.81
N ASP A 479 -0.02 -21.24 22.87
CA ASP A 479 0.79 -22.42 22.56
C ASP A 479 1.64 -22.16 21.31
N ALA A 480 2.84 -22.75 21.27
CA ALA A 480 3.62 -22.80 20.05
C ALA A 480 3.01 -23.82 19.08
N TYR A 481 3.10 -23.55 17.77
CA TYR A 481 2.73 -24.53 16.77
C TYR A 481 3.73 -24.59 15.61
N ILE A 482 3.80 -25.75 14.96
CA ILE A 482 4.52 -26.00 13.72
C ILE A 482 3.58 -26.70 12.74
N GLN A 483 3.49 -26.21 11.50
CA GLN A 483 2.83 -26.90 10.39
C GLN A 483 3.84 -27.21 9.30
N LYS A 484 3.77 -28.40 8.71
CA LYS A 484 4.46 -28.73 7.46
C LYS A 484 3.43 -28.76 6.34
N LEU A 485 3.70 -28.01 5.28
CA LEU A 485 2.93 -28.00 4.04
C LEU A 485 3.78 -28.59 2.92
N SER A 486 3.15 -29.28 1.99
CA SER A 486 3.80 -29.66 0.73
C SER A 486 4.16 -28.43 -0.11
N SER A 487 4.97 -28.62 -1.15
CA SER A 487 5.34 -27.56 -2.11
C SER A 487 4.16 -26.92 -2.84
N THR A 488 3.00 -27.59 -2.87
CA THR A 488 1.73 -27.08 -3.43
C THR A 488 0.79 -26.49 -2.37
N GLY A 489 1.20 -26.46 -1.10
CA GLY A 489 0.45 -25.90 0.01
C GLY A 489 -0.47 -26.89 0.73
N SER A 490 -0.60 -28.14 0.29
CA SER A 490 -1.39 -29.14 1.04
C SER A 490 -0.77 -29.40 2.42
N LEU A 491 -1.59 -29.39 3.48
CA LEU A 491 -1.14 -29.67 4.85
C LEU A 491 -0.66 -31.12 4.96
N ILE A 492 0.56 -31.32 5.45
CA ILE A 492 1.13 -32.64 5.75
C ILE A 492 0.90 -32.98 7.22
N TYR A 493 1.27 -32.07 8.14
CA TYR A 493 1.00 -32.25 9.57
C TYR A 493 0.92 -30.92 10.32
N THR A 494 0.33 -30.99 11.52
CA THR A 494 0.32 -29.92 12.53
C THR A 494 0.83 -30.47 13.86
N ARG A 495 1.71 -29.74 14.52
CA ARG A 495 2.15 -29.95 15.91
C ARG A 495 1.82 -28.71 16.72
N GLN A 496 1.16 -28.87 17.86
CA GLN A 496 0.89 -27.81 18.83
C GLN A 496 1.42 -28.25 20.20
N PHE A 497 2.13 -27.37 20.90
CA PHE A 497 2.70 -27.67 22.22
C PHE A 497 2.82 -26.41 23.07
N GLY A 498 2.66 -26.57 24.38
CA GLY A 498 2.67 -25.49 25.36
C GLY A 498 2.35 -26.00 26.75
N SER A 499 2.68 -25.22 27.77
CA SER A 499 2.49 -25.57 29.19
C SER A 499 1.57 -24.60 29.94
N GLY A 500 0.94 -23.67 29.22
CA GLY A 500 -0.21 -22.90 29.69
C GLY A 500 0.07 -21.45 30.09
N SER A 501 1.25 -20.89 29.80
CA SER A 501 1.51 -19.46 29.95
C SER A 501 1.63 -18.76 28.59
N GLN A 502 2.82 -18.71 28.02
CA GLN A 502 3.14 -18.05 26.75
C GLN A 502 4.26 -18.80 26.03
N GLU A 503 3.86 -19.60 25.06
CA GLU A 503 4.76 -20.29 24.15
C GLU A 503 4.63 -19.73 22.73
N ARG A 504 5.76 -19.58 22.03
CA ARG A 504 5.79 -19.22 20.60
C ARG A 504 7.03 -19.76 19.92
N ILE A 505 6.90 -20.17 18.66
CA ILE A 505 8.06 -20.30 17.77
C ILE A 505 8.54 -18.90 17.37
N ALA A 506 9.85 -18.70 17.42
CA ALA A 506 10.51 -17.46 16.99
C ALA A 506 11.33 -17.65 15.70
N GLY A 507 11.96 -18.82 15.52
CA GLY A 507 12.75 -19.12 14.33
C GLY A 507 12.65 -20.58 13.91
N LEU A 508 12.76 -20.84 12.60
CA LEU A 508 12.80 -22.16 12.01
C LEU A 508 13.95 -22.23 10.98
N ALA A 509 14.68 -23.34 10.97
CA ALA A 509 15.71 -23.63 9.98
C ALA A 509 15.73 -25.13 9.68
N VAL A 510 16.19 -25.51 8.49
CA VAL A 510 16.42 -26.92 8.14
C VAL A 510 17.90 -27.22 8.37
N GLY A 511 18.17 -28.26 9.17
CA GLY A 511 19.52 -28.75 9.43
C GLY A 511 20.17 -29.34 8.18
N SER A 512 21.49 -29.53 8.22
CA SER A 512 22.26 -30.13 7.11
C SER A 512 21.83 -31.58 6.80
N ASP A 513 21.20 -32.25 7.76
CA ASP A 513 20.61 -33.58 7.63
C ASP A 513 19.15 -33.57 7.14
N GLY A 514 18.59 -32.40 6.84
CA GLY A 514 17.21 -32.22 6.37
C GLY A 514 16.16 -32.16 7.48
N ASN A 515 16.54 -32.28 8.76
CA ASN A 515 15.62 -32.21 9.89
C ASN A 515 15.28 -30.76 10.27
N LEU A 516 14.16 -30.56 10.97
CA LEU A 516 13.71 -29.23 11.35
C LEU A 516 14.37 -28.82 12.68
N ILE A 517 14.99 -27.64 12.71
CA ILE A 517 15.44 -26.99 13.93
C ILE A 517 14.52 -25.80 14.21
N ALA A 518 14.06 -25.69 15.45
CA ALA A 518 13.16 -24.64 15.90
C ALA A 518 13.70 -23.95 17.15
N SER A 519 13.62 -22.63 17.19
CA SER A 519 13.82 -21.84 18.40
C SER A 519 12.48 -21.30 18.89
N SER A 520 12.24 -21.41 20.20
CA SER A 520 11.00 -21.02 20.85
C SER A 520 11.26 -20.24 22.12
N VAL A 521 10.27 -19.43 22.51
CA VAL A 521 10.20 -18.85 23.85
C VAL A 521 9.13 -19.61 24.61
N GLU A 522 9.48 -20.14 25.78
CA GLU A 522 8.61 -20.99 26.59
C GLU A 522 8.71 -20.61 28.06
N ASN A 523 7.59 -20.17 28.65
CA ASN A 523 7.58 -19.62 30.01
C ASN A 523 8.69 -18.56 30.26
N GLY A 524 9.08 -17.80 29.23
CA GLY A 524 10.15 -16.81 29.30
C GLY A 524 11.58 -17.34 29.14
N SER A 525 11.80 -18.63 28.89
CA SER A 525 13.10 -19.20 28.51
C SER A 525 13.25 -19.35 27.01
N ALA A 526 14.47 -19.22 26.50
CA ALA A 526 14.81 -19.52 25.12
C ALA A 526 15.17 -21.01 24.97
N VAL A 527 14.45 -21.74 24.12
CA VAL A 527 14.65 -23.18 23.92
C VAL A 527 14.90 -23.47 22.44
N VAL A 528 15.83 -24.38 22.15
CA VAL A 528 16.11 -24.85 20.78
C VAL A 528 15.84 -26.35 20.71
N ARG A 529 15.10 -26.79 19.69
CA ARG A 529 14.78 -28.20 19.46
C ARG A 529 15.06 -28.63 18.04
N LYS A 530 15.29 -29.93 17.89
CA LYS A 530 15.30 -30.61 16.59
C LYS A 530 14.15 -31.60 16.50
N PHE A 531 13.49 -31.63 15.34
CA PHE A 531 12.42 -32.55 15.02
C PHE A 531 12.75 -33.31 13.74
N ASP A 532 12.39 -34.59 13.71
CA ASP A 532 12.44 -35.40 12.50
C ASP A 532 11.51 -34.81 11.42
N ALA A 533 12.08 -34.46 10.27
CA ALA A 533 11.35 -33.86 9.16
C ALA A 533 10.31 -34.81 8.52
N SER A 534 10.46 -36.12 8.71
CA SER A 534 9.56 -37.15 8.22
C SER A 534 8.35 -37.38 9.13
N SER A 535 8.44 -37.01 10.41
CA SER A 535 7.38 -37.24 11.39
C SER A 535 7.09 -36.00 12.26
N GLY A 536 5.98 -35.35 11.94
CA GLY A 536 5.49 -34.19 12.68
C GLY A 536 4.98 -34.47 14.09
N THR A 537 4.87 -35.73 14.50
CA THR A 537 4.30 -36.15 15.80
C THR A 537 5.27 -36.93 16.69
N ALA A 538 6.43 -37.35 16.17
CA ALA A 538 7.45 -38.01 16.98
C ALA A 538 7.99 -37.07 18.09
N PRO A 539 8.53 -37.58 19.21
CA PRO A 539 9.27 -36.74 20.15
C PRO A 539 10.39 -35.95 19.44
N GLU A 540 10.79 -34.82 20.02
CA GLU A 540 11.99 -34.12 19.58
C GLU A 540 13.22 -35.04 19.61
N THR A 541 14.11 -34.87 18.62
CA THR A 541 15.39 -35.59 18.57
C THR A 541 16.31 -35.12 19.70
N TRP A 542 16.34 -33.81 19.95
CA TRP A 542 16.99 -33.20 21.10
C TRP A 542 16.36 -31.85 21.44
N SER A 543 16.57 -31.38 22.67
CA SER A 543 16.15 -30.08 23.17
C SER A 543 17.25 -29.46 24.04
N VAL A 544 17.51 -28.17 23.89
CA VAL A 544 18.45 -27.39 24.70
C VAL A 544 17.75 -26.13 25.21
N ASP A 545 17.63 -26.00 26.53
CA ASP A 545 17.23 -24.74 27.19
C ASP A 545 18.47 -23.84 27.32
N LEU A 546 18.43 -22.67 26.65
CA LEU A 546 19.52 -21.69 26.69
C LEU A 546 19.49 -20.88 28.00
N GLY A 547 18.35 -20.84 28.67
CA GLY A 547 18.07 -20.08 29.89
C GLY A 547 16.97 -19.04 29.74
N ALA A 548 16.62 -18.42 30.86
CA ALA A 548 15.61 -17.36 30.93
C ALA A 548 16.04 -16.12 30.12
N ILE A 549 15.10 -15.51 29.40
CA ILE A 549 15.26 -14.25 28.67
C ILE A 549 14.27 -13.19 29.18
N PRO A 550 14.40 -12.73 30.44
CA PRO A 550 13.51 -11.72 31.02
C PRO A 550 13.52 -10.45 30.16
N ASP A 551 12.33 -9.90 29.92
CA ASP A 551 12.08 -8.72 29.06
C ASP A 551 12.69 -8.84 27.64
N GLY A 552 13.03 -10.06 27.25
CA GLY A 552 13.81 -10.39 26.07
C GLY A 552 12.98 -10.96 24.93
N THR A 553 13.65 -11.13 23.79
CA THR A 553 13.07 -11.71 22.59
C THR A 553 14.09 -12.60 21.90
N LEU A 554 13.60 -13.55 21.11
CA LEU A 554 14.41 -14.21 20.08
C LEU A 554 14.17 -13.49 18.76
N GLY A 555 15.24 -13.28 18.00
CA GLY A 555 15.24 -12.54 16.74
C GLY A 555 15.38 -13.42 15.51
N GLY A 556 16.28 -14.39 15.52
CA GLY A 556 16.54 -15.24 14.35
C GLY A 556 17.19 -16.59 14.69
N LEU A 557 17.13 -17.49 13.71
CA LEU A 557 17.74 -18.82 13.75
C LEU A 557 18.35 -19.11 12.38
N THR A 558 19.62 -19.52 12.35
CA THR A 558 20.27 -19.99 11.11
C THR A 558 21.17 -21.19 11.39
N VAL A 559 21.38 -22.01 10.36
CA VAL A 559 22.25 -23.20 10.41
C VAL A 559 23.27 -23.05 9.30
N ASP A 560 24.55 -23.19 9.63
CA ASP A 560 25.62 -23.14 8.63
C ASP A 560 25.85 -24.52 7.97
N ALA A 561 26.70 -24.55 6.95
CA ALA A 561 27.00 -25.78 6.22
C ALA A 561 27.69 -26.87 7.07
N SER A 562 28.26 -26.51 8.23
CA SER A 562 28.87 -27.48 9.16
C SER A 562 27.85 -28.12 10.10
N GLY A 563 26.62 -27.62 10.14
CA GLY A 563 25.59 -28.04 11.11
C GLY A 563 25.63 -27.25 12.41
N ALA A 564 26.39 -26.15 12.49
CA ALA A 564 26.33 -25.25 13.64
C ALA A 564 25.05 -24.41 13.58
N VAL A 565 24.37 -24.32 14.72
CA VAL A 565 23.10 -23.61 14.89
C VAL A 565 23.36 -22.30 15.62
N TYR A 566 22.85 -21.20 15.07
CA TYR A 566 23.00 -19.87 15.63
C TYR A 566 21.63 -19.28 15.93
N VAL A 567 21.43 -18.87 17.18
CA VAL A 567 20.21 -18.22 17.65
C VAL A 567 20.55 -16.82 18.11
N SER A 568 19.79 -15.84 17.66
CA SER A 568 19.92 -14.45 18.13
C SER A 568 18.70 -14.00 18.92
N GLY A 569 18.89 -12.93 19.67
CA GLY A 569 17.83 -12.30 20.43
C GLY A 569 18.35 -11.13 21.26
N ALA A 570 17.55 -10.64 22.19
CA ALA A 570 17.99 -9.73 23.23
C ALA A 570 17.52 -10.17 24.60
N THR A 571 18.32 -9.89 25.64
CA THR A 571 17.94 -10.15 27.04
C THR A 571 18.74 -9.30 28.02
N SER A 572 18.14 -9.00 29.17
CA SER A 572 18.84 -8.47 30.34
C SER A 572 19.56 -9.55 31.18
N ASN A 573 19.41 -10.83 30.82
CA ASN A 573 20.12 -11.92 31.48
C ASN A 573 21.57 -12.02 30.97
N ALA A 574 22.53 -11.65 31.83
CA ALA A 574 23.97 -11.77 31.58
C ALA A 574 24.51 -13.22 31.62
N SER A 575 23.69 -14.20 32.02
CA SER A 575 24.04 -15.61 32.18
C SER A 575 23.18 -16.54 31.30
N LEU A 576 22.91 -16.15 30.06
CA LEU A 576 22.23 -17.00 29.07
C LEU A 576 23.24 -18.02 28.52
N ASN A 577 23.61 -19.01 29.33
CA ASN A 577 24.72 -19.94 29.05
C ASN A 577 24.33 -21.42 29.18
N ALA A 578 23.05 -21.75 29.00
CA ALA A 578 22.52 -23.11 29.09
C ALA A 578 22.96 -23.83 30.38
N SER A 579 22.72 -23.19 31.52
CA SER A 579 23.11 -23.69 32.86
C SER A 579 24.61 -24.01 32.99
N GLY A 580 25.46 -23.19 32.35
CA GLY A 580 26.92 -23.33 32.37
C GLY A 580 27.51 -24.24 31.29
N ALA A 581 26.69 -24.79 30.38
CA ALA A 581 27.17 -25.63 29.28
C ALA A 581 27.85 -24.82 28.16
N ALA A 582 27.54 -23.53 28.01
CA ALA A 582 28.19 -22.63 27.05
C ALA A 582 29.14 -21.64 27.73
N SER A 583 30.22 -21.27 27.05
CA SER A 583 31.12 -20.19 27.47
C SER A 583 30.58 -18.81 27.06
N THR A 584 30.77 -17.78 27.88
CA THR A 584 30.51 -16.39 27.48
C THR A 584 31.77 -15.79 26.83
N VAL A 585 31.70 -15.41 25.56
CA VAL A 585 32.86 -14.90 24.79
C VAL A 585 33.00 -13.39 24.90
N ASN A 586 31.92 -12.64 24.67
CA ASN A 586 31.85 -11.21 24.97
C ASN A 586 30.83 -11.00 26.09
N ALA A 587 31.19 -10.20 27.09
CA ALA A 587 30.37 -9.99 28.26
C ALA A 587 29.16 -9.09 27.96
N HIS A 588 28.11 -9.30 28.74
CA HIS A 588 26.95 -8.42 28.83
C HIS A 588 27.34 -7.06 29.41
N ALA A 589 26.73 -5.98 28.91
CA ALA A 589 27.17 -4.61 29.06
C ALA A 589 26.18 -3.70 29.82
N GLY A 590 25.00 -4.18 30.22
CA GLY A 590 24.03 -3.30 30.90
C GLY A 590 22.59 -3.76 30.91
N GLY A 591 21.70 -3.05 30.22
CA GLY A 591 20.27 -3.37 30.18
C GLY A 591 19.99 -4.63 29.37
N ALA A 592 19.02 -4.60 28.44
CA ALA A 592 18.91 -5.71 27.50
C ALA A 592 19.96 -5.57 26.41
N ASP A 593 20.76 -6.62 26.17
CA ASP A 593 21.75 -6.65 25.10
C ASP A 593 21.33 -7.64 24.02
N GLY A 594 21.71 -7.34 22.78
CA GLY A 594 21.65 -8.32 21.71
C GLY A 594 22.61 -9.49 21.99
N PHE A 595 22.24 -10.71 21.63
CA PHE A 595 23.11 -11.87 21.75
C PHE A 595 23.10 -12.73 20.50
N VAL A 596 24.16 -13.52 20.33
CA VAL A 596 24.17 -14.73 19.50
C VAL A 596 24.62 -15.91 20.36
N PHE A 597 23.84 -17.00 20.32
CA PHE A 597 24.14 -18.27 20.95
C PHE A 597 24.45 -19.32 19.88
N LYS A 598 25.56 -20.04 20.03
CA LYS A 598 25.96 -21.13 19.12
C LYS A 598 25.74 -22.50 19.76
N LEU A 599 25.11 -23.40 19.02
CA LEU A 599 25.07 -24.84 19.29
C LEU A 599 25.75 -25.59 18.14
N THR A 600 26.23 -26.80 18.42
CA THR A 600 26.63 -27.78 17.42
C THR A 600 25.60 -28.90 17.40
N ASP A 601 24.99 -29.17 16.25
CA ASP A 601 24.11 -30.34 16.07
C ASP A 601 24.96 -31.59 15.79
N ASN A 602 24.94 -32.55 16.72
CA ASN A 602 25.66 -33.82 16.60
C ASN A 602 24.76 -34.94 16.03
N GLY A 603 23.64 -34.58 15.39
CA GLY A 603 22.65 -35.51 14.88
C GLY A 603 21.60 -35.84 15.94
N ALA A 604 21.93 -36.74 16.86
CA ALA A 604 21.02 -37.20 17.92
C ALA A 604 21.07 -36.37 19.21
N SER A 605 22.02 -35.45 19.33
CA SER A 605 22.17 -34.54 20.47
C SER A 605 22.72 -33.20 19.98
N ALA A 606 22.74 -32.20 20.86
CA ALA A 606 23.39 -30.93 20.59
C ALA A 606 24.38 -30.57 21.70
N THR A 607 25.44 -29.85 21.34
CA THR A 607 26.41 -29.29 22.28
C THR A 607 26.24 -27.78 22.32
N ALA A 608 26.08 -27.21 23.51
CA ALA A 608 26.14 -25.77 23.70
C ALA A 608 27.59 -25.29 23.64
N ASN A 609 27.89 -24.29 22.80
CA ASN A 609 29.26 -23.82 22.59
C ASN A 609 29.50 -22.50 23.32
N PHE A 610 28.91 -21.42 22.81
CA PHE A 610 29.11 -20.09 23.37
C PHE A 610 27.89 -19.20 23.25
N VAL A 611 27.87 -18.18 24.10
CA VAL A 611 27.07 -16.97 23.93
C VAL A 611 27.99 -15.76 23.78
N THR A 612 27.63 -14.84 22.90
CA THR A 612 28.32 -13.57 22.70
C THR A 612 27.31 -12.43 22.70
N TYR A 613 27.57 -11.38 23.49
CA TYR A 613 26.68 -10.24 23.64
C TYR A 613 27.15 -9.02 22.85
N THR A 614 26.20 -8.15 22.52
CA THR A 614 26.40 -6.84 21.88
C THR A 614 25.43 -5.85 22.48
N GLY A 615 25.98 -4.84 23.13
CA GLY A 615 25.17 -3.81 23.75
C GLY A 615 26.00 -2.67 24.31
N SER A 616 25.36 -1.98 25.23
CA SER A 616 25.81 -0.80 25.94
C SER A 616 25.25 -0.84 27.36
N SER A 617 25.41 0.24 28.13
CA SER A 617 24.67 0.40 29.37
C SER A 617 23.15 0.51 29.17
N GLY A 618 22.70 0.78 27.94
CA GLY A 618 21.32 0.99 27.54
C GLY A 618 20.54 -0.30 27.24
N THR A 619 19.61 -0.21 26.29
CA THR A 619 18.78 -1.32 25.85
C THR A 619 18.89 -1.43 24.35
N GLU A 620 19.36 -2.59 23.92
CA GLU A 620 19.55 -3.00 22.54
C GLU A 620 18.58 -4.13 22.17
N THR A 621 18.29 -4.24 20.87
CA THR A 621 17.56 -5.39 20.32
C THR A 621 18.53 -6.26 19.52
N GLY A 622 18.34 -7.58 19.55
CA GLY A 622 18.95 -8.51 18.60
C GLY A 622 17.88 -9.11 17.71
N GLY A 623 17.90 -8.74 16.44
CA GLY A 623 17.00 -9.22 15.40
C GLY A 623 17.56 -10.45 14.69
N GLY A 624 17.53 -10.45 13.37
CA GLY A 624 18.03 -11.55 12.55
C GLY A 624 19.53 -11.80 12.70
N VAL A 625 19.94 -13.04 12.43
CA VAL A 625 21.33 -13.50 12.38
C VAL A 625 21.57 -14.24 11.07
N THR A 626 22.74 -14.02 10.47
CA THR A 626 23.21 -14.77 9.31
C THR A 626 24.69 -15.09 9.45
N VAL A 627 25.17 -16.11 8.75
CA VAL A 627 26.56 -16.59 8.83
C VAL A 627 27.12 -16.73 7.43
N THR A 628 28.38 -16.33 7.26
CA THR A 628 29.16 -16.58 6.04
C THR A 628 30.50 -17.23 6.43
N SER A 629 31.34 -17.53 5.45
CA SER A 629 32.73 -17.94 5.70
C SER A 629 33.51 -16.91 6.54
N ASP A 630 33.14 -15.63 6.47
CA ASP A 630 33.91 -14.53 7.06
C ASP A 630 33.50 -14.24 8.52
N GLY A 631 32.36 -14.76 8.97
CA GLY A 631 31.86 -14.54 10.33
C GLY A 631 30.35 -14.64 10.49
N ILE A 632 29.91 -14.30 11.70
CA ILE A 632 28.53 -14.25 12.15
C ILE A 632 28.09 -12.79 12.13
N TYR A 633 26.87 -12.49 11.67
CA TYR A 633 26.35 -11.14 11.58
C TYR A 633 25.00 -11.02 12.27
N LEU A 634 24.93 -10.15 13.27
CA LEU A 634 23.72 -9.83 14.02
C LEU A 634 23.20 -8.46 13.60
N ALA A 635 21.95 -8.38 13.17
CA ALA A 635 21.24 -7.11 13.02
C ALA A 635 20.56 -6.72 14.33
N GLY A 636 20.54 -5.43 14.65
CA GLY A 636 19.91 -4.94 15.86
C GLY A 636 19.68 -3.44 15.88
N THR A 637 19.20 -2.94 17.01
CA THR A 637 18.91 -1.53 17.21
C THR A 637 19.46 -1.06 18.55
N THR A 638 20.04 0.13 18.59
CA THR A 638 20.55 0.78 19.81
C THR A 638 20.11 2.24 19.89
N ARG A 639 20.07 2.81 21.11
CA ARG A 639 19.90 4.26 21.34
C ARG A 639 21.18 4.96 21.78
N GLN A 640 22.24 4.18 22.00
CA GLN A 640 23.53 4.63 22.49
C GLN A 640 24.62 4.14 21.54
N GLY A 641 25.88 4.52 21.81
CA GLY A 641 27.00 3.87 21.13
C GLY A 641 27.18 2.47 21.70
N LEU A 642 27.34 1.47 20.83
CA LEU A 642 27.76 0.13 21.25
C LEU A 642 29.13 0.20 21.95
N THR A 643 29.48 -0.80 22.77
CA THR A 643 30.75 -0.83 23.49
C THR A 643 31.95 -0.46 22.60
N GLY A 644 32.67 0.60 22.98
CA GLY A 644 33.83 1.09 22.23
C GLY A 644 33.51 1.94 21.00
N GLN A 645 32.25 2.31 20.77
CA GLN A 645 31.81 3.12 19.64
C GLN A 645 30.96 4.32 20.07
N THR A 646 30.88 5.33 19.20
CA THR A 646 29.95 6.45 19.32
C THR A 646 28.69 6.17 18.49
N ALA A 647 27.51 6.54 18.98
CA ALA A 647 26.28 6.46 18.20
C ALA A 647 26.35 7.35 16.96
N VAL A 648 25.88 6.85 15.80
CA VAL A 648 25.81 7.63 14.56
C VAL A 648 24.82 8.80 14.69
N ALA A 649 23.71 8.60 15.39
CA ALA A 649 22.78 9.65 15.80
C ALA A 649 22.53 9.58 17.32
N ALA A 650 23.26 10.39 18.08
CA ALA A 650 23.18 10.41 19.55
C ALA A 650 21.77 10.72 20.07
N GLY A 651 21.28 9.92 21.02
CA GLY A 651 19.94 10.05 21.59
C GLY A 651 18.78 9.65 20.66
N LYS A 652 19.10 9.14 19.45
CA LYS A 652 18.15 8.61 18.48
C LYS A 652 18.29 7.09 18.37
N VAL A 653 17.34 6.47 17.68
CA VAL A 653 17.34 5.03 17.41
C VAL A 653 18.26 4.77 16.21
N ASN A 654 19.29 3.95 16.38
CA ASN A 654 20.23 3.57 15.31
C ASN A 654 20.06 2.09 15.00
N GLY A 655 19.96 1.75 13.72
CA GLY A 655 20.12 0.37 13.27
C GLY A 655 21.59 0.00 13.31
N PHE A 656 21.91 -1.26 13.61
CA PHE A 656 23.28 -1.74 13.57
C PHE A 656 23.40 -3.13 12.98
N VAL A 657 24.60 -3.43 12.49
CA VAL A 657 25.08 -4.79 12.24
C VAL A 657 26.36 -5.01 13.03
N GLN A 658 26.41 -6.08 13.81
CA GLN A 658 27.61 -6.54 14.51
C GLN A 658 28.17 -7.77 13.80
N LYS A 659 29.45 -7.76 13.47
CA LYS A 659 30.21 -8.94 13.04
C LYS A 659 30.85 -9.62 14.25
N PHE A 660 30.81 -10.94 14.29
CA PHE A 660 31.66 -11.77 15.14
C PHE A 660 32.50 -12.73 14.31
N GLY A 661 33.62 -13.18 14.86
CA GLY A 661 34.29 -14.39 14.39
C GLY A 661 33.40 -15.62 14.57
N LEU A 662 33.71 -16.71 13.87
CA LEU A 662 32.98 -17.99 14.02
C LEU A 662 33.16 -18.64 15.41
N ASP A 663 34.14 -18.14 16.17
CA ASP A 663 34.43 -18.42 17.58
C ASP A 663 33.69 -17.48 18.56
N GLY A 664 32.90 -16.54 18.06
CA GLY A 664 32.12 -15.58 18.84
C GLY A 664 32.87 -14.29 19.20
N THR A 665 34.15 -14.15 18.86
CA THR A 665 34.92 -12.93 19.17
C THR A 665 34.37 -11.71 18.44
N ALA A 666 34.33 -10.55 19.09
CA ALA A 666 33.78 -9.34 18.48
C ALA A 666 34.67 -8.83 17.34
N GLY A 667 34.06 -8.64 16.17
CA GLY A 667 34.64 -7.93 15.03
C GLY A 667 34.17 -6.48 14.99
N TRP A 668 33.98 -5.94 13.79
CA TRP A 668 33.43 -4.61 13.60
C TRP A 668 31.94 -4.54 13.98
N ALA A 669 31.49 -3.37 14.40
CA ALA A 669 30.08 -2.99 14.41
C ALA A 669 29.86 -1.80 13.48
N TYR A 670 28.78 -1.84 12.71
CA TYR A 670 28.38 -0.79 11.78
C TYR A 670 27.00 -0.28 12.18
N GLN A 671 26.95 0.97 12.63
CA GLN A 671 25.69 1.65 12.99
C GLN A 671 25.25 2.56 11.84
N PHE A 672 23.94 2.75 11.68
CA PHE A 672 23.36 3.63 10.66
C PHE A 672 22.04 4.25 11.14
N ALA A 673 21.69 5.38 10.53
CA ALA A 673 20.51 6.18 10.87
C ALA A 673 19.76 6.63 9.60
N GLY A 674 18.46 6.89 9.73
CA GLY A 674 17.62 7.45 8.67
C GLY A 674 17.82 8.97 8.53
N ALA A 675 17.10 9.58 7.60
CA ALA A 675 17.25 11.01 7.30
C ALA A 675 16.94 11.93 8.50
N SER A 676 16.00 11.54 9.36
CA SER A 676 15.67 12.23 10.63
C SER A 676 16.55 11.80 11.81
N GLY A 677 17.52 10.91 11.57
CA GLY A 677 18.40 10.33 12.57
C GLY A 677 17.87 9.07 13.24
N ASN A 678 16.67 8.57 12.90
CA ASN A 678 16.16 7.29 13.43
C ASN A 678 16.24 6.18 12.37
N SER A 679 16.69 5.00 12.73
CA SER A 679 16.60 3.78 11.91
C SER A 679 16.58 2.54 12.81
N THR A 680 16.00 1.45 12.33
CA THR A 680 16.03 0.14 12.98
C THR A 680 16.65 -0.89 12.05
N ALA A 681 17.23 -1.94 12.62
CA ALA A 681 17.58 -3.16 11.89
C ALA A 681 16.96 -4.35 12.62
N VAL A 682 16.15 -5.13 11.89
CA VAL A 682 15.38 -6.25 12.46
C VAL A 682 15.69 -7.58 11.79
N ALA A 683 16.14 -7.58 10.53
CA ALA A 683 16.52 -8.79 9.81
C ALA A 683 17.77 -8.56 8.96
N VAL A 684 18.54 -9.63 8.76
CA VAL A 684 19.73 -9.63 7.91
C VAL A 684 19.82 -10.96 7.15
N THR A 685 20.19 -10.88 5.87
CA THR A 685 20.52 -12.03 5.04
C THR A 685 21.87 -11.80 4.37
N ALA A 686 22.62 -12.86 4.13
CA ALA A 686 23.86 -12.81 3.37
C ALA A 686 23.64 -13.33 1.95
N ASP A 687 24.23 -12.62 0.99
CA ASP A 687 24.52 -13.16 -0.33
C ASP A 687 26.00 -13.52 -0.38
N ALA A 688 26.32 -14.81 -0.50
CA ALA A 688 27.69 -15.32 -0.55
C ALA A 688 28.52 -14.78 -1.72
N SER A 689 27.88 -14.19 -2.73
CA SER A 689 28.55 -13.56 -3.88
C SER A 689 27.99 -12.17 -4.18
N GLY A 690 27.48 -11.49 -3.15
CA GLY A 690 26.75 -10.23 -3.30
C GLY A 690 27.60 -8.99 -3.51
N SER A 691 28.94 -9.09 -3.44
CA SER A 691 29.87 -8.00 -3.75
C SER A 691 30.86 -8.39 -4.85
N SER A 692 30.87 -7.66 -5.96
CA SER A 692 31.77 -7.90 -7.10
C SER A 692 31.95 -6.67 -7.99
N VAL A 693 32.72 -6.80 -9.08
CA VAL A 693 32.85 -5.74 -10.11
C VAL A 693 31.49 -5.30 -10.69
N LEU A 694 30.46 -6.17 -10.66
CA LEU A 694 29.13 -5.81 -11.15
C LEU A 694 28.50 -4.66 -10.34
N ASP A 695 28.80 -4.54 -9.05
CA ASP A 695 28.36 -3.40 -8.23
C ASP A 695 28.97 -2.09 -8.73
N ALA A 696 30.27 -2.11 -9.03
CA ALA A 696 31.00 -0.96 -9.58
C ALA A 696 30.55 -0.57 -11.00
N LEU A 697 29.96 -1.51 -11.74
CA LEU A 697 29.34 -1.28 -13.05
C LEU A 697 27.87 -0.89 -12.97
N GLY A 698 27.24 -1.00 -11.80
CA GLY A 698 25.81 -0.75 -11.61
C GLY A 698 24.94 -1.78 -12.31
N LEU A 699 25.45 -2.99 -12.51
CA LEU A 699 24.77 -4.10 -13.18
C LEU A 699 24.45 -5.21 -12.17
N PRO A 700 23.39 -5.99 -12.40
CA PRO A 700 23.02 -7.06 -11.47
C PRO A 700 23.79 -8.33 -11.79
N ARG A 701 23.93 -9.20 -10.80
CA ARG A 701 24.29 -10.61 -10.93
C ARG A 701 23.02 -11.41 -11.23
N GLY A 702 23.20 -12.54 -11.89
CA GLY A 702 22.11 -13.42 -12.27
C GLY A 702 21.34 -12.89 -13.47
N GLU A 703 20.14 -13.43 -13.67
CA GLU A 703 19.29 -13.12 -14.81
C GLU A 703 18.84 -11.65 -14.80
N ILE A 704 19.14 -10.93 -15.88
CA ILE A 704 18.67 -9.56 -16.08
C ILE A 704 17.21 -9.61 -16.49
N THR A 705 16.33 -9.20 -15.60
CA THR A 705 14.90 -9.12 -15.90
C THR A 705 14.61 -7.96 -16.85
N GLN A 706 14.17 -8.28 -18.07
CA GLN A 706 13.81 -7.30 -19.09
C GLN A 706 12.29 -7.13 -19.15
N GLY A 707 11.80 -6.04 -18.56
CA GLY A 707 10.39 -5.67 -18.58
C GLY A 707 9.51 -6.40 -17.56
N GLY A 708 8.37 -5.78 -17.23
CA GLY A 708 7.46 -6.27 -16.18
C GLY A 708 6.33 -7.17 -16.69
N SER A 709 5.74 -7.94 -15.75
CA SER A 709 4.50 -8.69 -15.99
C SER A 709 3.37 -7.80 -16.49
N ARG A 710 2.61 -8.32 -17.46
CA ARG A 710 1.42 -7.67 -18.06
C ARG A 710 0.11 -8.10 -17.40
N LEU A 711 0.19 -8.93 -16.36
CA LEU A 711 -0.97 -9.45 -15.65
C LEU A 711 -1.52 -8.39 -14.69
N VAL A 712 -2.85 -8.27 -14.62
CA VAL A 712 -3.55 -7.39 -13.68
C VAL A 712 -3.20 -7.78 -12.23
N THR A 713 -3.19 -9.08 -11.96
CA THR A 713 -2.87 -9.68 -10.66
C THR A 713 -1.42 -9.48 -10.23
N ALA A 714 -0.52 -9.13 -11.15
CA ALA A 714 0.88 -8.85 -10.84
C ALA A 714 1.18 -7.37 -10.57
N ARG A 715 0.23 -6.46 -10.86
CA ARG A 715 0.44 -5.00 -10.79
C ARG A 715 -0.70 -4.26 -10.08
N SER A 716 -1.57 -4.99 -9.41
CA SER A 716 -2.64 -4.48 -8.55
C SER A 716 -2.75 -5.35 -7.30
N SER A 717 -3.56 -4.93 -6.33
CA SER A 717 -3.90 -5.78 -5.17
C SER A 717 -5.02 -6.78 -5.48
N VAL A 718 -5.49 -6.85 -6.73
CA VAL A 718 -6.52 -7.80 -7.16
C VAL A 718 -5.92 -9.18 -7.36
N ARG A 719 -6.62 -10.20 -6.88
CA ARG A 719 -6.22 -11.60 -6.97
C ARG A 719 -7.13 -12.38 -7.92
N ALA A 720 -6.64 -13.54 -8.34
CA ALA A 720 -7.47 -14.46 -9.11
C ALA A 720 -8.67 -14.90 -8.26
N GLY A 721 -9.88 -14.78 -8.82
CA GLY A 721 -11.12 -15.09 -8.12
C GLY A 721 -11.80 -13.87 -7.50
N ASP A 722 -11.08 -12.76 -7.28
CA ASP A 722 -11.70 -11.49 -6.90
C ASP A 722 -12.67 -11.05 -8.00
N PHE A 723 -13.73 -10.37 -7.60
CA PHE A 723 -14.80 -10.00 -8.53
C PHE A 723 -15.48 -8.70 -8.14
N PHE A 724 -16.23 -8.17 -9.08
CA PHE A 724 -17.20 -7.10 -8.85
C PHE A 724 -18.46 -7.37 -9.66
N TYR A 725 -19.52 -6.61 -9.41
CA TYR A 725 -20.73 -6.68 -10.22
C TYR A 725 -20.88 -5.46 -11.10
N LEU A 726 -21.32 -5.71 -12.33
CA LEU A 726 -21.72 -4.70 -13.28
C LEU A 726 -23.22 -4.86 -13.54
N GLN A 727 -23.98 -3.81 -13.30
CA GLN A 727 -25.41 -3.77 -13.56
C GLN A 727 -25.72 -2.73 -14.64
N ILE A 728 -26.49 -3.13 -15.66
CA ILE A 728 -26.99 -2.23 -16.69
C ILE A 728 -28.42 -1.83 -16.31
N ASP A 729 -28.66 -0.53 -16.20
CA ASP A 729 -29.94 0.04 -15.77
C ASP A 729 -30.46 -0.66 -14.49
N ASN A 730 -31.69 -1.17 -14.50
CA ASN A 730 -32.28 -1.94 -13.40
C ASN A 730 -32.26 -3.47 -13.62
N GLN A 731 -31.36 -3.98 -14.46
CA GLN A 731 -31.22 -5.42 -14.71
C GLN A 731 -30.50 -6.16 -13.57
N THR A 732 -30.55 -7.49 -13.61
CA THR A 732 -29.77 -8.33 -12.70
C THR A 732 -28.27 -8.03 -12.84
N PRO A 733 -27.55 -7.77 -11.72
CA PRO A 733 -26.11 -7.55 -11.75
C PRO A 733 -25.35 -8.76 -12.32
N ARG A 734 -24.40 -8.48 -13.21
CA ARG A 734 -23.53 -9.47 -13.86
C ARG A 734 -22.19 -9.52 -13.13
N LYS A 735 -21.74 -10.71 -12.74
CA LYS A 735 -20.47 -10.91 -12.03
C LYS A 735 -19.29 -10.84 -13.00
N ILE A 736 -18.30 -10.00 -12.69
CA ILE A 736 -17.02 -9.90 -13.41
C ILE A 736 -15.93 -10.45 -12.49
N SER A 737 -15.38 -11.62 -12.82
CA SER A 737 -14.31 -12.24 -12.04
C SER A 737 -12.96 -12.11 -12.73
N VAL A 738 -11.95 -11.69 -11.98
CA VAL A 738 -10.56 -11.61 -12.43
C VAL A 738 -9.95 -13.00 -12.42
N GLN A 739 -9.28 -13.36 -13.52
CA GLN A 739 -8.57 -14.63 -13.66
C GLN A 739 -7.06 -14.44 -13.49
N ALA A 740 -6.35 -15.51 -13.13
CA ALA A 740 -4.90 -15.48 -12.89
C ALA A 740 -4.11 -14.95 -14.10
N GLY A 741 -4.53 -15.29 -15.33
CA GLY A 741 -3.90 -14.85 -16.58
C GLY A 741 -4.47 -13.56 -17.16
N ASP A 742 -5.32 -12.82 -16.45
CA ASP A 742 -5.93 -11.62 -17.03
C ASP A 742 -4.90 -10.50 -17.24
N THR A 743 -4.91 -9.94 -18.45
CA THR A 743 -4.28 -8.66 -18.80
C THR A 743 -5.34 -7.56 -18.80
N MET A 744 -4.94 -6.28 -18.82
CA MET A 744 -5.91 -5.18 -18.98
C MET A 744 -6.79 -5.36 -20.22
N ARG A 745 -6.25 -5.97 -21.29
CA ARG A 745 -7.00 -6.27 -22.52
C ARG A 745 -8.04 -7.38 -22.31
N SER A 746 -7.66 -8.52 -21.72
CA SER A 746 -8.60 -9.63 -21.52
C SER A 746 -9.67 -9.27 -20.48
N LEU A 747 -9.31 -8.50 -19.45
CA LEU A 747 -10.27 -7.98 -18.49
C LEU A 747 -11.24 -6.98 -19.13
N ALA A 748 -10.76 -6.05 -19.98
CA ALA A 748 -11.63 -5.15 -20.74
C ALA A 748 -12.58 -5.92 -21.67
N GLN A 749 -12.11 -6.97 -22.35
CA GLN A 749 -12.97 -7.85 -23.15
C GLN A 749 -14.06 -8.53 -22.31
N ARG A 750 -13.71 -9.03 -21.12
CA ARG A 750 -14.66 -9.63 -20.18
C ARG A 750 -15.72 -8.63 -19.71
N ILE A 751 -15.30 -7.40 -19.45
CA ILE A 751 -16.23 -6.30 -19.12
C ILE A 751 -17.12 -5.98 -20.33
N ASN A 752 -16.59 -5.93 -21.55
CA ASN A 752 -17.38 -5.72 -22.77
C ASN A 752 -18.45 -6.79 -22.99
N VAL A 753 -18.12 -8.07 -22.73
CA VAL A 753 -19.12 -9.15 -22.79
C VAL A 753 -20.29 -8.86 -21.82
N ALA A 754 -19.99 -8.39 -20.61
CA ALA A 754 -21.01 -8.01 -19.64
C ALA A 754 -21.73 -6.70 -19.98
N LEU A 755 -21.08 -5.73 -20.64
CA LEU A 755 -21.69 -4.50 -21.13
C LEU A 755 -22.59 -4.72 -22.35
N SER A 756 -22.30 -5.76 -23.13
CA SER A 756 -22.97 -5.99 -24.42
C SER A 756 -22.86 -4.73 -25.31
N LEU A 757 -23.96 -4.21 -25.86
CA LEU A 757 -23.98 -3.00 -26.69
C LEU A 757 -24.41 -1.73 -25.91
N LYS A 758 -24.25 -1.71 -24.59
CA LYS A 758 -24.75 -0.65 -23.71
C LYS A 758 -23.64 0.26 -23.15
N GLY A 759 -22.39 -0.08 -23.43
CA GLY A 759 -21.22 0.71 -23.12
C GLY A 759 -19.98 0.07 -23.74
N GLU A 760 -18.83 0.61 -23.39
CA GLU A 760 -17.53 0.16 -23.89
C GLU A 760 -16.50 0.20 -22.76
N ALA A 761 -15.71 -0.86 -22.65
CA ALA A 761 -14.52 -0.92 -21.82
C ALA A 761 -13.30 -1.04 -22.73
N GLU A 762 -12.40 -0.07 -22.66
CA GLU A 762 -11.19 -0.04 -23.49
C GLU A 762 -9.93 0.13 -22.64
N VAL A 763 -8.78 -0.23 -23.24
CA VAL A 763 -7.49 -0.06 -22.59
C VAL A 763 -7.08 1.41 -22.70
N ALA A 764 -7.16 2.13 -21.59
CA ALA A 764 -6.74 3.52 -21.48
C ALA A 764 -5.23 3.61 -21.26
N ARG A 765 -4.51 4.15 -22.25
CA ARG A 765 -3.06 4.36 -22.15
C ARG A 765 -2.74 5.61 -21.35
N LYS A 766 -2.03 5.43 -20.24
CA LYS A 766 -1.47 6.52 -19.43
C LYS A 766 0.05 6.50 -19.50
N THR A 767 0.69 7.57 -19.01
CA THR A 767 2.15 7.70 -19.00
C THR A 767 2.82 6.56 -18.24
N GLN A 768 2.25 6.15 -17.10
CA GLN A 768 2.81 5.12 -16.21
C GLN A 768 2.40 3.69 -16.58
N GLY A 769 1.43 3.50 -17.47
CA GLY A 769 0.96 2.18 -17.86
C GLY A 769 -0.43 2.20 -18.49
N ASP A 770 -0.96 1.01 -18.71
CA ASP A 770 -2.28 0.78 -19.28
C ASP A 770 -3.28 0.52 -18.14
N GLY A 771 -4.43 1.19 -18.19
CA GLY A 771 -5.59 0.93 -17.33
C GLY A 771 -6.81 0.52 -18.16
N ILE A 772 -7.97 0.41 -17.51
CA ILE A 772 -9.25 0.21 -18.19
C ILE A 772 -10.10 1.46 -17.98
N GLU A 773 -10.63 2.01 -19.07
CA GLU A 773 -11.67 3.03 -19.04
C GLU A 773 -12.99 2.38 -19.42
N ILE A 774 -14.02 2.57 -18.59
CA ILE A 774 -15.38 2.07 -18.80
C ILE A 774 -16.27 3.27 -19.11
N LYS A 775 -16.87 3.26 -20.29
CA LYS A 775 -17.80 4.26 -20.81
C LYS A 775 -19.18 3.65 -20.96
N THR A 776 -20.19 4.48 -20.81
CA THR A 776 -21.58 4.12 -21.07
C THR A 776 -22.07 4.78 -22.35
N ASN A 777 -23.03 4.15 -23.03
CA ASN A 777 -23.71 4.78 -24.16
C ASN A 777 -24.61 5.92 -23.68
N ASP A 778 -24.98 6.82 -24.59
CA ASP A 778 -25.69 8.07 -24.27
C ASP A 778 -26.97 7.88 -23.44
N ASP A 779 -27.71 6.79 -23.63
CA ASP A 779 -29.00 6.52 -22.96
C ASP A 779 -28.93 5.42 -21.88
N THR A 780 -27.74 5.05 -21.40
CA THR A 780 -27.55 3.91 -20.47
C THR A 780 -26.99 4.33 -19.12
N ILE A 781 -27.42 3.66 -18.04
CA ILE A 781 -26.76 3.73 -16.74
C ILE A 781 -26.00 2.41 -16.49
N ILE A 782 -24.69 2.51 -16.21
CA ILE A 782 -23.89 1.35 -15.77
C ILE A 782 -23.59 1.53 -14.29
N THR A 783 -24.01 0.59 -13.44
CA THR A 783 -23.71 0.61 -12.00
C THR A 783 -22.66 -0.44 -11.67
N LEU A 784 -21.53 -0.01 -11.12
CA LEU A 784 -20.50 -0.86 -10.54
C LEU A 784 -20.82 -1.07 -9.07
N LYS A 785 -20.83 -2.33 -8.63
CA LYS A 785 -21.03 -2.73 -7.24
C LYS A 785 -19.87 -3.59 -6.79
N ALA A 786 -19.48 -3.40 -5.54
CA ALA A 786 -18.36 -4.13 -4.94
C ALA A 786 -18.58 -5.65 -4.97
N GLY A 787 -17.48 -6.40 -5.03
CA GLY A 787 -17.50 -7.81 -4.69
C GLY A 787 -17.85 -8.04 -3.22
N SER A 788 -17.95 -9.31 -2.83
CA SER A 788 -18.10 -9.65 -1.41
C SER A 788 -16.84 -9.22 -0.62
N THR A 789 -17.00 -8.97 0.68
CA THR A 789 -15.89 -8.63 1.59
C THR A 789 -14.72 -9.61 1.43
N GLY A 790 -13.51 -9.08 1.24
CA GLY A 790 -12.27 -9.85 1.00
C GLY A 790 -12.06 -10.35 -0.44
N LEU A 791 -13.03 -10.13 -1.34
CA LEU A 791 -12.98 -10.54 -2.75
C LEU A 791 -13.40 -9.40 -3.70
N ASP A 792 -13.36 -8.14 -3.24
CA ASP A 792 -13.76 -6.96 -4.02
C ASP A 792 -12.66 -6.51 -4.99
N ALA A 793 -12.85 -6.82 -6.27
CA ALA A 793 -11.92 -6.38 -7.31
C ALA A 793 -12.04 -4.87 -7.64
N LEU A 794 -13.14 -4.17 -7.31
CA LEU A 794 -13.24 -2.73 -7.61
C LEU A 794 -12.18 -1.94 -6.86
N ALA A 795 -12.05 -2.19 -5.55
CA ALA A 795 -11.09 -1.51 -4.70
C ALA A 795 -9.65 -1.71 -5.21
N GLY A 796 -9.27 -2.95 -5.52
CA GLY A 796 -7.92 -3.24 -6.00
C GLY A 796 -7.61 -2.71 -7.41
N LEU A 797 -8.63 -2.53 -8.26
CA LEU A 797 -8.50 -1.82 -9.54
C LEU A 797 -8.49 -0.29 -9.38
N GLY A 798 -8.81 0.21 -8.17
CA GLY A 798 -9.01 1.63 -7.90
C GLY A 798 -10.22 2.21 -8.62
N LEU A 799 -11.27 1.39 -8.81
CA LEU A 799 -12.55 1.83 -9.32
C LEU A 799 -13.49 2.14 -8.15
N THR A 800 -14.29 3.19 -8.29
CA THR A 800 -15.27 3.58 -7.28
C THR A 800 -16.61 2.90 -7.55
N GLU A 801 -17.23 2.35 -6.51
CA GLU A 801 -18.62 1.89 -6.55
C GLU A 801 -19.57 3.06 -6.85
N GLY A 802 -20.51 2.85 -7.78
CA GLY A 802 -21.40 3.92 -8.24
C GLY A 802 -21.91 3.70 -9.66
N SER A 803 -22.68 4.67 -10.13
CA SER A 803 -23.31 4.64 -11.45
C SER A 803 -22.63 5.62 -12.41
N ILE A 804 -22.33 5.14 -13.61
CA ILE A 804 -21.83 5.89 -14.77
C ILE A 804 -23.04 6.21 -15.64
N TYR A 805 -23.19 7.48 -16.04
CA TYR A 805 -24.37 8.00 -16.71
C TYR A 805 -24.10 8.38 -18.16
N GLY A 806 -24.92 7.85 -19.07
CA GLY A 806 -24.93 8.25 -20.47
C GLY A 806 -25.13 9.76 -20.63
N LYS A 807 -24.53 10.34 -21.66
CA LYS A 807 -24.61 11.78 -21.94
C LYS A 807 -26.04 12.28 -21.98
N ASN A 808 -26.95 11.54 -22.62
CA ASN A 808 -28.37 11.90 -22.69
C ASN A 808 -29.06 11.68 -21.37
N VAL A 809 -28.71 10.67 -20.56
CA VAL A 809 -29.26 10.50 -19.21
C VAL A 809 -28.81 11.62 -18.27
N ARG A 810 -27.54 12.02 -18.36
CA ARG A 810 -26.93 13.06 -17.52
C ARG A 810 -27.44 14.46 -17.86
N ASN A 811 -27.64 14.74 -19.14
CA ASN A 811 -28.04 16.05 -19.66
C ASN A 811 -29.50 16.10 -20.13
N ARG A 812 -30.33 15.09 -19.78
CA ARG A 812 -31.65 14.92 -20.38
C ARG A 812 -32.58 16.09 -20.06
N GLU A 813 -33.19 16.63 -21.11
CA GLU A 813 -34.46 17.33 -20.99
C GLU A 813 -35.54 16.31 -20.61
N ILE A 814 -36.24 16.53 -19.50
CA ILE A 814 -37.21 15.59 -18.90
C ILE A 814 -38.26 15.20 -19.94
N LYS A 815 -38.40 13.91 -20.26
CA LYS A 815 -39.46 13.43 -21.16
C LYS A 815 -40.66 12.85 -20.37
N PRO A 816 -41.89 12.94 -20.91
CA PRO A 816 -43.10 12.44 -20.25
C PRO A 816 -43.14 10.97 -19.85
N GLU A 817 -42.36 10.15 -20.54
CA GLU A 817 -42.24 8.72 -20.34
C GLU A 817 -41.19 8.31 -19.29
N ASP A 818 -40.41 9.25 -18.74
CA ASP A 818 -39.31 8.95 -17.81
C ASP A 818 -39.80 8.53 -16.42
N SER A 819 -39.11 7.56 -15.82
CA SER A 819 -39.41 7.14 -14.45
C SER A 819 -39.00 8.22 -13.45
N LEU A 820 -39.76 8.37 -12.36
CA LEU A 820 -39.49 9.36 -11.31
C LEU A 820 -38.09 9.22 -10.66
N LYS A 821 -37.52 8.01 -10.69
CA LYS A 821 -36.19 7.71 -10.15
C LYS A 821 -35.06 8.33 -10.97
N ASP A 822 -35.25 8.46 -12.29
CA ASP A 822 -34.24 9.00 -13.21
C ASP A 822 -34.16 10.53 -13.07
N ILE A 823 -35.30 11.18 -12.83
CA ILE A 823 -35.45 12.62 -12.65
C ILE A 823 -34.88 13.11 -11.30
N ASN A 824 -34.96 12.29 -10.25
CA ASN A 824 -34.61 12.65 -8.87
C ASN A 824 -33.31 11.98 -8.39
N SER A 825 -32.23 12.10 -9.16
CA SER A 825 -30.91 11.50 -8.83
C SER A 825 -29.92 12.55 -8.27
N PHE A 826 -29.44 12.32 -7.04
CA PHE A 826 -28.55 13.25 -6.31
C PHE A 826 -27.18 12.61 -6.03
N ALA A 827 -26.10 13.26 -6.49
CA ALA A 827 -24.73 12.83 -6.24
C ALA A 827 -24.20 13.37 -4.92
N LEU A 828 -23.79 12.46 -4.03
CA LEU A 828 -23.20 12.79 -2.74
C LEU A 828 -21.71 13.14 -2.85
N ARG A 829 -21.06 12.77 -3.97
CA ARG A 829 -19.65 13.12 -4.27
C ARG A 829 -18.65 12.55 -3.25
N LEU A 830 -19.03 11.52 -2.52
CA LEU A 830 -18.20 10.80 -1.56
C LEU A 830 -17.24 9.86 -2.32
N SER A 831 -16.02 9.70 -1.79
CA SER A 831 -15.01 8.75 -2.27
C SER A 831 -14.56 7.85 -1.12
N ARG A 832 -14.05 6.65 -1.43
CA ARG A 832 -13.38 5.78 -0.44
C ARG A 832 -12.06 6.38 0.07
N ASP A 833 -11.48 7.33 -0.67
CA ASP A 833 -10.20 7.95 -0.30
C ASP A 833 -10.32 8.97 0.84
N LEU A 834 -11.55 9.25 1.31
CA LEU A 834 -11.77 10.18 2.42
C LEU A 834 -11.17 9.62 3.70
N ASN A 835 -10.13 10.29 4.18
CA ASN A 835 -9.42 9.92 5.39
C ASN A 835 -9.00 11.16 6.18
N LEU A 836 -8.63 10.96 7.44
CA LEU A 836 -8.15 12.01 8.34
C LEU A 836 -6.67 11.82 8.71
N SER A 837 -5.90 11.07 7.90
CA SER A 837 -4.52 10.70 8.23
C SER A 837 -3.60 11.92 8.36
N THR A 838 -3.84 12.94 7.54
CA THR A 838 -3.15 14.22 7.56
C THR A 838 -4.12 15.38 7.76
N GLU A 839 -3.59 16.55 8.13
CA GLU A 839 -4.38 17.78 8.21
C GLU A 839 -5.04 18.14 6.87
N VAL A 840 -4.29 18.00 5.78
CA VAL A 840 -4.77 18.29 4.43
C VAL A 840 -5.90 17.33 4.04
N ASN A 841 -5.75 16.04 4.30
CA ASN A 841 -6.78 15.05 4.00
C ASN A 841 -8.02 15.25 4.88
N ALA A 842 -7.84 15.61 6.15
CA ALA A 842 -8.97 15.89 7.04
C ALA A 842 -9.79 17.10 6.58
N ARG A 843 -9.12 18.19 6.15
CA ARG A 843 -9.80 19.36 5.56
C ARG A 843 -10.54 19.00 4.27
N ARG A 844 -9.90 18.23 3.37
CA ARG A 844 -10.54 17.74 2.14
C ARG A 844 -11.78 16.89 2.46
N SER A 845 -11.67 15.98 3.42
CA SER A 845 -12.79 15.14 3.88
C SER A 845 -13.94 15.97 4.44
N ALA A 846 -13.67 17.00 5.25
CA ALA A 846 -14.70 17.92 5.74
C ALA A 846 -15.44 18.66 4.62
N THR A 847 -14.71 19.12 3.59
CA THR A 847 -15.31 19.77 2.41
C THR A 847 -16.18 18.80 1.62
N THR A 848 -15.69 17.59 1.34
CA THR A 848 -16.45 16.59 0.57
C THR A 848 -17.70 16.13 1.31
N VAL A 849 -17.61 15.84 2.61
CA VAL A 849 -18.77 15.48 3.44
C VAL A 849 -19.78 16.63 3.51
N SER A 850 -19.32 17.89 3.53
CA SER A 850 -20.22 19.05 3.45
C SER A 850 -21.01 19.10 2.15
N ALA A 851 -20.40 18.78 1.00
CA ALA A 851 -21.09 18.70 -0.28
C ALA A 851 -22.16 17.57 -0.28
N ALA A 852 -21.83 16.41 0.32
CA ALA A 852 -22.78 15.31 0.47
C ALA A 852 -24.00 15.70 1.32
N ILE A 853 -23.78 16.44 2.41
CA ILE A 853 -24.85 16.97 3.26
C ILE A 853 -25.81 17.86 2.44
N GLU A 854 -25.29 18.74 1.59
CA GLU A 854 -26.12 19.59 0.74
C GLU A 854 -26.94 18.79 -0.28
N ALA A 855 -26.36 17.74 -0.85
CA ALA A 855 -27.07 16.82 -1.74
C ALA A 855 -28.23 16.09 -1.01
N ILE A 856 -28.04 15.64 0.23
CA ILE A 856 -29.11 15.07 1.06
C ILE A 856 -30.23 16.08 1.34
N LYS A 857 -29.88 17.33 1.65
CA LYS A 857 -30.88 18.41 1.84
C LYS A 857 -31.69 18.66 0.57
N GLN A 858 -31.05 18.63 -0.59
CA GLN A 858 -31.74 18.77 -1.88
C GLN A 858 -32.66 17.58 -2.16
N ALA A 859 -32.19 16.36 -1.91
CA ALA A 859 -33.00 15.15 -2.04
C ALA A 859 -34.24 15.17 -1.13
N SER A 860 -34.07 15.63 0.12
CA SER A 860 -35.19 15.77 1.06
C SER A 860 -36.19 16.84 0.64
N ARG A 861 -35.72 18.01 0.17
CA ARG A 861 -36.62 19.05 -0.37
C ARG A 861 -37.44 18.53 -1.53
N ARG A 862 -36.80 17.79 -2.44
CA ARG A 862 -37.46 17.18 -3.59
C ARG A 862 -38.56 16.19 -3.22
N LEU A 863 -38.37 15.43 -2.13
CA LEU A 863 -39.35 14.49 -1.61
C LEU A 863 -40.55 15.18 -0.93
N VAL A 864 -40.31 16.32 -0.28
CA VAL A 864 -41.30 17.08 0.49
C VAL A 864 -42.16 17.99 -0.40
N GLU A 865 -41.53 18.69 -1.34
CA GLU A 865 -42.17 19.76 -2.14
C GLU A 865 -42.63 19.26 -3.52
N GLY A 866 -42.15 18.10 -3.97
CA GLY A 866 -42.24 17.73 -5.39
C GLY A 866 -41.28 18.57 -6.25
N PRO A 867 -41.35 18.48 -7.59
CA PRO A 867 -40.55 19.29 -8.50
C PRO A 867 -40.97 20.76 -8.42
N PRO A 868 -40.07 21.73 -8.67
CA PRO A 868 -40.51 23.09 -8.88
C PRO A 868 -41.47 23.10 -10.09
N PRO A 869 -42.51 23.94 -10.07
CA PRO A 869 -43.35 24.11 -11.24
C PRO A 869 -42.47 24.51 -12.44
N PRO A 870 -42.82 24.11 -13.68
CA PRO A 870 -42.16 24.66 -14.85
C PRO A 870 -42.19 26.19 -14.75
N PRO A 871 -41.16 26.91 -15.23
CA PRO A 871 -41.11 28.36 -15.14
C PRO A 871 -42.43 28.92 -15.66
N GLN A 872 -43.23 29.49 -14.76
CA GLN A 872 -44.45 30.16 -15.16
C GLN A 872 -44.02 31.38 -15.99
N PRO A 873 -44.66 31.68 -17.13
CA PRO A 873 -44.53 33.00 -17.71
C PRO A 873 -44.91 33.99 -16.61
N GLU A 874 -44.04 34.97 -16.38
CA GLU A 874 -44.18 35.99 -15.34
C GLU A 874 -45.62 36.49 -15.34
N LYS A 875 -46.33 36.31 -14.21
CA LYS A 875 -47.54 37.09 -13.97
C LYS A 875 -47.12 38.56 -14.02
N GLU A 876 -47.71 39.31 -14.96
CA GLU A 876 -47.62 40.75 -15.01
C GLU A 876 -47.86 41.32 -13.60
N ARG A 877 -46.79 41.77 -12.93
CA ARG A 877 -46.90 42.63 -11.77
C ARG A 877 -47.23 44.01 -12.29
N SER A 878 -48.52 44.31 -12.43
CA SER A 878 -49.01 45.68 -12.60
C SER A 878 -48.79 46.46 -11.31
N GLN A 879 -47.56 46.90 -11.06
CA GLN A 879 -47.13 48.08 -10.29
C GLN A 879 -45.65 47.92 -9.90
N VAL A 880 -44.81 48.80 -10.44
CA VAL A 880 -43.40 48.92 -10.03
C VAL A 880 -43.37 49.42 -8.58
N PRO A 881 -42.72 48.71 -7.64
CA PRO A 881 -42.56 49.18 -6.27
C PRO A 881 -41.85 50.53 -6.23
N ALA A 882 -42.38 51.50 -5.46
CA ALA A 882 -41.87 52.88 -5.41
C ALA A 882 -40.36 52.99 -5.14
N PHE A 883 -39.76 52.00 -4.46
CA PHE A 883 -38.32 51.96 -4.20
C PHE A 883 -37.48 51.78 -5.48
N VAL A 884 -37.99 51.07 -6.50
CA VAL A 884 -37.28 50.84 -7.77
C VAL A 884 -37.26 52.12 -8.61
N GLY A 885 -38.32 52.93 -8.55
CA GLY A 885 -38.36 54.27 -9.15
C GLY A 885 -37.38 55.24 -8.47
N GLN A 886 -37.28 55.19 -7.14
CA GLN A 886 -36.29 55.96 -6.38
C GLN A 886 -34.84 55.52 -6.69
N GLN A 887 -34.61 54.22 -6.87
CA GLN A 887 -33.28 53.70 -7.20
C GLN A 887 -32.85 54.11 -8.61
N LEU A 888 -33.77 54.13 -9.58
CA LEU A 888 -33.51 54.60 -10.94
C LEU A 888 -33.22 56.11 -10.98
N ALA A 889 -33.96 56.91 -10.21
CA ALA A 889 -33.70 58.35 -10.07
C ALA A 889 -32.33 58.63 -9.43
N ASN A 890 -31.94 57.84 -8.42
CA ASN A 890 -30.61 57.94 -7.80
C ASN A 890 -29.49 57.55 -8.77
N TYR A 891 -29.68 56.51 -9.59
CA TYR A 891 -28.71 56.14 -10.62
C TYR A 891 -28.61 57.17 -11.75
N GLN A 892 -29.73 57.78 -12.17
CA GLN A 892 -29.72 58.85 -13.17
C GLN A 892 -29.09 60.14 -12.63
N THR A 893 -29.26 60.45 -11.34
CA THR A 893 -28.62 61.59 -10.66
C THR A 893 -27.11 61.34 -10.50
N ALA A 894 -26.70 60.12 -10.15
CA ALA A 894 -25.29 59.73 -10.08
C ALA A 894 -24.60 59.73 -11.46
N LEU A 895 -25.33 59.35 -12.52
CA LEU A 895 -24.85 59.36 -13.89
C LEU A 895 -24.73 60.79 -14.45
N ALA A 896 -25.66 61.69 -14.10
CA ALA A 896 -25.58 63.12 -14.42
C ALA A 896 -24.44 63.82 -13.66
N ALA A 897 -24.13 63.39 -12.43
CA ALA A 897 -23.00 63.90 -11.64
C ALA A 897 -21.62 63.47 -12.18
N PHE A 898 -21.56 62.44 -13.03
CA PHE A 898 -20.32 61.94 -13.65
C PHE A 898 -20.09 62.43 -15.09
N GLY A 899 -20.99 63.25 -15.63
CA GLY A 899 -20.93 63.77 -17.00
C GLY A 899 -20.68 65.27 -17.08
N ILE A 900 -19.40 65.65 -17.25
CA ILE A 900 -18.86 66.93 -17.77
C ILE A 900 -18.66 68.07 -16.75
N GLY A 901 -17.38 68.35 -16.46
CA GLY A 901 -16.89 69.60 -15.88
C GLY A 901 -15.41 69.51 -15.55
N GLY A 902 -14.55 70.09 -16.40
CA GLY A 902 -13.09 69.94 -16.35
C GLY A 902 -12.41 70.50 -15.08
N GLY A 903 -11.22 69.96 -14.79
CA GLY A 903 -10.37 70.47 -13.71
C GLY A 903 -9.23 69.51 -13.33
N THR A 904 -8.03 69.88 -13.78
CA THR A 904 -6.68 69.58 -13.29
C THR A 904 -6.44 68.85 -11.95
N LEU A 905 -5.36 68.04 -11.95
CA LEU A 905 -4.40 67.69 -10.86
C LEU A 905 -4.96 66.88 -9.67
N GLY A 906 -4.24 65.95 -9.05
CA GLY A 906 -2.84 65.53 -9.16
C GLY A 906 -2.53 64.43 -8.13
N GLN A 907 -1.34 63.83 -8.29
CA GLN A 907 -0.49 63.13 -7.31
C GLN A 907 -1.15 62.27 -6.20
N PHE A 908 -0.94 60.95 -6.24
CA PHE A 908 0.12 60.25 -5.50
C PHE A 908 0.30 58.83 -6.04
#